data_AF-A0A942BHH3-F1
#
_entry.id   AF-A0A942BHH3-F1
#
_cell.length_a   1.000
_cell.length_b   1.000
_cell.length_c   1.000
_cell.angle_alpha   90.00
_cell.angle_beta   90.00
_cell.angle_gamma   90.00
#
_symmetry.space_group_name_H-M   'P 1'
#
loop_
_entity.id
_entity.type
_entity.pdbx_description
1 polymer ?
#
loop_
_entity_poly.entity_id
_entity_poly.type
_entity_poly.pdbx_seq_one_letter_code
_entity_poly.pdbx_strand_id
1 'polypeptide(L)'
;MQIRKGFYASAVIATVVVAGLAYMMMGGDGKGAIRTSQLTALRNVSKKIAGEVQEAMGRVQKSTNKKAEELSPEDVIADPALVKYGFTKDDAAEVSRYMNARNDEVQDVDYNGYHLADFNDKTDETLDYAMVNTDQATQATSPFISVRDVFAGKSYVVAKIHFVGDYPMPTTPDPTQKTPPPPVMQHVDRYQWIGPILDAELQKELDQAKQGFQSGKTKVQVIEEGSSVVNVYTNKATHKLLLAMSGGPARPEQLRGNAKVPSQYLRMNEKTAEDLYKKDPQKFQVRQATDTVDLAMVDSKVVEWWKFWLALTFGIGMAFAIEMLTDYYVSTHKRPVREVAGVSSAGAAPMIISGFAYAAESSVFMVFSIVVALLMPMILFPPAIYGSWILSFYGIALVGLGLLTTTGFVLAMDTFGPISDNAQGVYEMSGEGHDNEYGSKAVQRLDAAGNTTKALTKGFAIATAVVAAVALFHSFLEDARLQSVGLRLDIPEIFLGLMIGGAAPYLFSSSTIKAVGRAAFDLINEVRRQFREDAGIMAGTSKPDYARCVSIVTAAAQRELMGPAILAIALPMAVAFGFAIGKPTTQIGDHTYNLYGAQALGGFLAGAILSGQLMAVLLANSGGMWDNAKKLIEDGLYGGKGTDAHKAAVVCDTVGDPFKDTAGPALNPLIKVMNLVALLLAPVVIQPFPAATLIGITLACVVSLAFSIWWSGRTSMSDSMTGGAASAAEHASMTAAAAEKIAKAAEPAAESKKKLHIDDEPEEK
;
A
#
# COMPACT_ATOMS: atom_id res chain seq x y z
N MET A 1 4.94 8.91 32.64
CA MET A 1 3.48 9.14 32.86
C MET A 1 2.96 10.38 32.12
N GLN A 2 3.64 11.55 32.17
CA GLN A 2 3.19 12.75 31.46
C GLN A 2 3.28 12.66 29.93
N ILE A 3 4.34 12.04 29.38
CA ILE A 3 4.50 11.76 27.94
C ILE A 3 3.28 10.98 27.40
N ARG A 4 2.91 9.88 28.05
CA ARG A 4 1.71 9.10 27.69
C ARG A 4 0.43 9.94 27.72
N LYS A 5 0.25 10.83 28.71
CA LYS A 5 -0.93 11.73 28.76
C LYS A 5 -0.97 12.68 27.55
N GLY A 6 0.16 13.25 27.16
CA GLY A 6 0.27 14.09 25.96
C GLY A 6 -0.11 13.34 24.68
N PHE A 7 0.36 12.09 24.55
CA PHE A 7 0.02 11.24 23.43
C PHE A 7 -1.47 10.89 23.38
N TYR A 8 -2.08 10.51 24.51
CA TYR A 8 -3.53 10.26 24.60
C TYR A 8 -4.34 11.51 24.24
N ALA A 9 -3.95 12.69 24.72
CA ALA A 9 -4.61 13.93 24.37
C ALA A 9 -4.52 14.21 22.85
N SER A 10 -3.32 14.04 22.27
CA SER A 10 -3.12 14.20 20.83
C SER A 10 -3.98 13.22 20.02
N ALA A 11 -4.09 11.96 20.44
CA ALA A 11 -4.92 10.97 19.77
C ALA A 11 -6.41 11.24 19.87
N VAL A 12 -6.90 11.71 21.02
CA VAL A 12 -8.31 12.10 21.19
C VAL A 12 -8.63 13.27 20.27
N ILE A 13 -7.79 14.30 20.23
CA ILE A 13 -7.94 15.45 19.33
C ILE A 13 -7.94 14.97 17.87
N ALA A 14 -6.96 14.14 17.48
CA ALA A 14 -6.87 13.58 16.14
C ALA A 14 -8.13 12.80 15.76
N THR A 15 -8.63 11.95 16.64
CA THR A 15 -9.84 11.13 16.40
C THR A 15 -11.07 12.01 16.16
N VAL A 16 -11.25 13.08 16.93
CA VAL A 16 -12.37 14.02 16.80
C VAL A 16 -12.25 14.85 15.51
N VAL A 17 -11.07 15.41 15.23
CA VAL A 17 -10.83 16.20 14.01
C VAL A 17 -11.03 15.34 12.77
N VAL A 18 -10.53 14.10 12.78
CA VAL A 18 -10.67 13.16 11.67
C VAL A 18 -12.13 12.75 11.47
N ALA A 19 -12.95 12.67 12.53
CA ALA A 19 -14.40 12.45 12.39
C ALA A 19 -15.06 13.57 11.60
N GLY A 20 -14.75 14.83 11.95
CA GLY A 20 -15.25 16.00 11.23
C GLY A 20 -14.81 16.02 9.77
N LEU A 21 -13.52 15.76 9.50
CA LEU A 21 -12.99 15.71 8.14
C LEU A 21 -13.59 14.56 7.32
N ALA A 22 -13.72 13.35 7.88
CA ALA A 22 -14.35 12.23 7.20
C ALA A 22 -15.82 12.52 6.90
N TYR A 23 -16.55 13.13 7.83
CA TYR A 23 -17.93 13.56 7.60
C TYR A 23 -18.02 14.58 6.46
N MET A 24 -17.16 15.60 6.45
CA MET A 24 -17.19 16.66 5.44
C MET A 24 -16.69 16.20 4.06
N MET A 25 -15.67 15.35 4.00
CA MET A 25 -14.98 15.00 2.75
C MET A 25 -15.51 13.70 2.12
N MET A 26 -16.13 12.80 2.89
CA MET A 26 -16.58 11.49 2.42
C MET A 26 -18.12 11.38 2.36
N GLY A 27 -18.82 12.53 2.31
CA GLY A 27 -20.25 12.63 2.08
C GLY A 27 -21.14 12.30 3.27
N GLY A 28 -20.73 12.69 4.48
CA GLY A 28 -21.56 12.62 5.68
C GLY A 28 -22.78 13.54 5.64
N ASP A 29 -22.73 14.64 4.90
CA ASP A 29 -23.86 15.53 4.60
C ASP A 29 -24.72 15.05 3.41
N GLY A 30 -24.41 13.88 2.84
CA GLY A 30 -25.05 13.31 1.66
C GLY A 30 -24.55 13.87 0.32
N LYS A 31 -23.71 14.91 0.31
CA LYS A 31 -23.11 15.49 -0.90
C LYS A 31 -21.70 14.93 -1.10
N GLY A 32 -21.39 14.50 -2.33
CA GLY A 32 -20.05 13.97 -2.64
C GLY A 32 -19.72 12.62 -1.98
N ALA A 33 -20.73 11.86 -1.54
CA ALA A 33 -20.52 10.52 -0.99
C ALA A 33 -19.84 9.62 -2.03
N ILE A 34 -18.78 8.92 -1.60
CA ILE A 34 -18.06 7.99 -2.47
C ILE A 34 -19.01 6.85 -2.84
N ARG A 35 -19.13 6.60 -4.15
CA ARG A 35 -19.95 5.51 -4.69
C ARG A 35 -19.05 4.52 -5.41
N THR A 36 -19.24 3.25 -5.13
CA THR A 36 -18.67 2.17 -5.93
C THR A 36 -19.73 1.68 -6.90
N SER A 37 -19.33 1.44 -8.14
CA SER A 37 -20.22 0.94 -9.19
C SER A 37 -19.77 -0.47 -9.59
N GLN A 38 -20.69 -1.43 -9.58
CA GLN A 38 -20.45 -2.79 -10.04
C GLN A 38 -21.40 -3.15 -11.17
N LEU A 39 -20.90 -3.90 -12.16
CA LEU A 39 -21.73 -4.45 -13.23
C LEU A 39 -22.35 -5.77 -12.78
N THR A 40 -23.67 -5.89 -12.89
CA THR A 40 -24.42 -7.09 -12.55
C THR A 40 -25.31 -7.52 -13.71
N ALA A 41 -25.26 -8.80 -14.09
CA ALA A 41 -26.14 -9.34 -15.13
C ALA A 41 -27.60 -9.31 -14.70
N LEU A 42 -28.51 -8.95 -15.62
CA LEU A 42 -29.96 -8.96 -15.36
C LEU A 42 -30.45 -10.35 -14.92
N ARG A 43 -29.81 -11.43 -15.39
CA ARG A 43 -30.10 -12.79 -14.94
C ARG A 43 -29.71 -13.03 -13.49
N ASN A 44 -28.56 -12.51 -13.04
CA ASN A 44 -28.15 -12.58 -11.64
C ASN A 44 -29.11 -11.75 -10.75
N VAL A 45 -29.61 -10.62 -11.26
CA VAL A 45 -30.65 -9.82 -10.57
C VAL A 45 -31.93 -10.64 -10.40
N SER A 46 -32.40 -11.31 -11.45
CA SER A 46 -33.59 -12.19 -11.39
C SER A 46 -33.42 -13.34 -10.38
N LYS A 47 -32.24 -13.97 -10.35
CA LYS A 47 -31.89 -15.01 -9.37
C LYS A 47 -31.90 -14.46 -7.93
N LYS A 48 -31.36 -13.26 -7.71
CA LYS A 48 -31.38 -12.60 -6.40
C LYS A 48 -32.82 -12.31 -5.94
N ILE A 49 -33.67 -11.80 -6.83
CA ILE A 49 -35.10 -11.56 -6.55
C ILE A 49 -35.83 -12.86 -6.24
N ALA A 50 -35.56 -13.94 -6.98
CA ALA A 50 -36.11 -15.26 -6.68
C ALA A 50 -35.72 -15.74 -5.28
N GLY A 51 -34.45 -15.59 -4.89
CA GLY A 51 -33.97 -15.88 -3.54
C GLY A 51 -34.70 -15.08 -2.45
N GLU A 52 -34.88 -13.77 -2.66
CA GLU A 52 -35.61 -12.90 -1.73
C GLU A 52 -37.09 -13.30 -1.61
N VAL A 53 -37.73 -13.71 -2.71
CA VAL A 53 -39.11 -14.25 -2.68
C VAL A 53 -39.18 -15.55 -1.88
N GLN A 54 -38.20 -16.45 -2.03
CA GLN A 54 -38.14 -17.69 -1.22
C GLN A 54 -37.92 -17.41 0.27
N GLU A 55 -37.06 -16.43 0.60
CA GLU A 55 -36.88 -16.00 2.00
C GLU A 55 -38.14 -15.34 2.58
N ALA A 56 -38.82 -14.50 1.79
CA ALA A 56 -40.09 -13.90 2.14
C ALA A 56 -41.16 -14.98 2.38
N MET A 57 -41.25 -16.00 1.53
CA MET A 57 -42.10 -17.18 1.77
C MET A 57 -41.79 -17.80 3.14
N GLY A 58 -40.52 -18.03 3.47
CA GLY A 58 -40.13 -18.57 4.78
C GLY A 58 -40.51 -17.68 5.96
N ARG A 59 -40.44 -16.35 5.81
CA ARG A 59 -40.88 -15.39 6.84
C ARG A 59 -42.41 -15.39 7.00
N VAL A 60 -43.16 -15.35 5.90
CA VAL A 60 -44.63 -15.38 5.90
C VAL A 60 -45.15 -16.72 6.41
N GLN A 61 -44.48 -17.83 6.09
CA GLN A 61 -44.81 -19.15 6.62
C GLN A 61 -44.72 -19.18 8.15
N LYS A 62 -43.66 -18.59 8.72
CA LYS A 62 -43.47 -18.50 10.17
C LYS A 62 -44.49 -17.56 10.84
N SER A 63 -44.85 -16.45 10.20
CA SER A 63 -45.77 -15.47 10.80
C SER A 63 -47.25 -15.89 10.71
N THR A 64 -47.63 -16.62 9.66
CA THR A 64 -49.01 -17.07 9.40
C THR A 64 -49.28 -18.50 9.82
N ASN A 65 -48.25 -19.27 10.17
CA ASN A 65 -48.32 -20.70 10.51
C ASN A 65 -48.98 -21.58 9.43
N LYS A 66 -48.92 -21.15 8.16
CA LYS A 66 -49.38 -21.91 6.99
C LYS A 66 -48.29 -22.83 6.46
N LYS A 67 -48.64 -23.86 5.68
CA LYS A 67 -47.64 -24.64 4.91
C LYS A 67 -47.20 -23.88 3.65
N ALA A 68 -46.03 -24.22 3.11
CA ALA A 68 -45.51 -23.57 1.90
C ALA A 68 -46.46 -23.69 0.70
N GLU A 69 -47.21 -24.80 0.60
CA GLU A 69 -48.20 -25.01 -0.47
C GLU A 69 -49.50 -24.21 -0.29
N GLU A 70 -49.74 -23.63 0.89
CA GLU A 70 -50.96 -22.88 1.25
C GLU A 70 -50.77 -21.36 1.16
N LEU A 71 -49.56 -20.90 0.85
CA LEU A 71 -49.23 -19.48 0.69
C LEU A 71 -49.73 -18.97 -0.65
N SER A 72 -50.59 -17.95 -0.63
CA SER A 72 -50.92 -17.23 -1.86
C SER A 72 -49.80 -16.26 -2.24
N PRO A 73 -49.61 -15.94 -3.52
CA PRO A 73 -48.66 -14.89 -3.94
C PRO A 73 -48.95 -13.53 -3.28
N GLU A 74 -50.22 -13.25 -2.99
CA GLU A 74 -50.68 -12.02 -2.31
C GLU A 74 -50.22 -11.97 -0.84
N ASP A 75 -50.19 -13.12 -0.15
CA ASP A 75 -49.66 -13.22 1.22
C ASP A 75 -48.15 -12.96 1.25
N VAL A 76 -47.43 -13.39 0.20
CA VAL A 76 -45.97 -13.26 0.08
C VAL A 76 -45.58 -11.82 -0.29
N ILE A 77 -46.31 -11.17 -1.20
CA ILE A 77 -46.08 -9.77 -1.62
C ILE A 77 -46.16 -8.78 -0.44
N ALA A 78 -46.96 -9.10 0.58
CA ALA A 78 -47.11 -8.25 1.76
C ALA A 78 -45.83 -8.21 2.64
N ASP A 79 -44.83 -9.05 2.39
CA ASP A 79 -43.54 -9.01 3.10
C ASP A 79 -42.80 -7.68 2.81
N PRO A 80 -42.38 -6.92 3.84
CA PRO A 80 -41.72 -5.63 3.65
C PRO A 80 -40.47 -5.66 2.77
N ALA A 81 -39.77 -6.80 2.70
CA ALA A 81 -38.60 -6.93 1.83
C ALA A 81 -39.01 -6.89 0.35
N LEU A 82 -40.10 -7.55 -0.04
CA LEU A 82 -40.59 -7.54 -1.42
C LEU A 82 -41.21 -6.20 -1.81
N VAL A 83 -41.89 -5.52 -0.89
CA VAL A 83 -42.37 -4.14 -1.11
C VAL A 83 -41.21 -3.19 -1.42
N LYS A 84 -40.05 -3.38 -0.77
CA LYS A 84 -38.82 -2.61 -1.05
C LYS A 84 -38.24 -2.87 -2.45
N TYR A 85 -38.50 -4.05 -3.03
CA TYR A 85 -38.16 -4.37 -4.42
C TYR A 85 -39.17 -3.85 -5.45
N GLY A 86 -40.22 -3.15 -5.00
CA GLY A 86 -41.24 -2.56 -5.86
C GLY A 86 -42.36 -3.52 -6.27
N PHE A 87 -42.52 -4.65 -5.57
CA PHE A 87 -43.66 -5.53 -5.77
C PHE A 87 -44.95 -4.88 -5.24
N THR A 88 -45.98 -4.91 -6.08
CA THR A 88 -47.34 -4.44 -5.79
C THR A 88 -48.30 -5.62 -5.77
N LYS A 89 -49.55 -5.42 -5.30
CA LYS A 89 -50.56 -6.49 -5.27
C LYS A 89 -50.86 -7.07 -6.64
N ASP A 90 -50.67 -6.29 -7.70
CA ASP A 90 -50.92 -6.70 -9.08
C ASP A 90 -49.80 -7.60 -9.64
N ASP A 91 -48.66 -7.71 -8.95
CA ASP A 91 -47.54 -8.59 -9.32
C ASP A 91 -47.71 -10.04 -8.84
N ALA A 92 -48.88 -10.43 -8.35
CA ALA A 92 -49.19 -11.77 -7.81
C ALA A 92 -48.83 -12.90 -8.79
N ALA A 93 -49.11 -12.71 -10.09
CA ALA A 93 -48.78 -13.69 -11.12
C ALA A 93 -47.26 -13.88 -11.28
N GLU A 94 -46.47 -12.85 -11.01
CA GLU A 94 -45.02 -12.89 -11.19
C GLU A 94 -44.29 -13.37 -9.93
N VAL A 95 -44.78 -12.99 -8.76
CA VAL A 95 -44.35 -13.62 -7.51
C VAL A 95 -44.61 -15.12 -7.55
N SER A 96 -45.76 -15.57 -8.06
CA SER A 96 -46.03 -16.99 -8.28
C SER A 96 -44.99 -17.67 -9.18
N ARG A 97 -44.45 -16.98 -10.20
CA ARG A 97 -43.35 -17.52 -11.02
C ARG A 97 -42.06 -17.67 -10.23
N TYR A 98 -41.72 -16.69 -9.39
CA TYR A 98 -40.52 -16.75 -8.54
C TYR A 98 -40.63 -17.76 -7.40
N MET A 99 -41.82 -17.93 -6.82
CA MET A 99 -42.11 -18.97 -5.83
C MET A 99 -41.85 -20.37 -6.39
N ASN A 100 -42.08 -20.56 -7.69
CA ASN A 100 -41.90 -21.84 -8.38
C ASN A 100 -40.55 -21.95 -9.13
N ALA A 101 -39.70 -20.92 -9.09
CA ALA A 101 -38.42 -20.92 -9.79
C ALA A 101 -37.40 -21.81 -9.06
N ARG A 102 -36.73 -22.70 -9.80
CA ARG A 102 -35.58 -23.46 -9.27
C ARG A 102 -34.30 -22.62 -9.43
N ASN A 103 -33.61 -22.35 -8.31
CA ASN A 103 -32.40 -21.52 -8.28
C ASN A 103 -31.15 -22.20 -8.87
N ASP A 104 -31.22 -23.50 -9.16
CA ASP A 104 -30.06 -24.37 -9.33
C ASP A 104 -29.51 -24.38 -10.78
N GLU A 105 -30.19 -23.74 -11.73
CA GLU A 105 -29.87 -23.80 -13.18
C GLU A 105 -29.20 -22.54 -13.74
N VAL A 106 -29.04 -21.47 -12.95
CA VAL A 106 -28.48 -20.20 -13.45
C VAL A 106 -27.02 -20.03 -13.00
N GLN A 107 -26.09 -20.26 -13.93
CA GLN A 107 -24.66 -19.95 -13.75
C GLN A 107 -24.48 -18.44 -13.60
N ASP A 108 -23.75 -18.01 -12.58
CA ASP A 108 -23.48 -16.58 -12.36
C ASP A 108 -22.62 -16.05 -13.50
N VAL A 109 -23.08 -14.95 -14.11
CA VAL A 109 -22.31 -14.22 -15.12
C VAL A 109 -21.47 -13.17 -14.40
N ASP A 110 -20.14 -13.28 -14.52
CA ASP A 110 -19.18 -12.31 -13.99
C ASP A 110 -18.77 -11.30 -15.09
N TYR A 111 -18.85 -10.01 -14.76
CA TYR A 111 -18.46 -8.90 -15.65
C TYR A 111 -17.16 -8.22 -15.21
N ASN A 112 -16.29 -8.93 -14.49
CA ASN A 112 -14.94 -8.47 -14.21
C ASN A 112 -14.17 -8.14 -15.52
N GLY A 113 -13.43 -7.02 -15.50
CA GLY A 113 -12.63 -6.54 -16.64
C GLY A 113 -13.40 -5.73 -17.69
N TYR A 114 -14.70 -5.50 -17.50
CA TYR A 114 -15.44 -4.52 -18.28
C TYR A 114 -15.21 -3.11 -17.73
N HIS A 115 -14.91 -2.17 -18.63
CA HIS A 115 -14.71 -0.76 -18.30
C HIS A 115 -15.68 0.11 -19.11
N LEU A 116 -16.00 1.29 -18.59
CA LEU A 116 -16.82 2.25 -19.31
C LEU A 116 -16.09 2.64 -20.60
N ALA A 117 -16.79 2.55 -21.75
CA ALA A 117 -16.21 2.85 -23.05
C ALA A 117 -15.83 4.33 -23.15
N ASP A 118 -14.58 4.61 -23.51
CA ASP A 118 -14.15 5.93 -23.96
C ASP A 118 -14.17 5.95 -25.49
N PHE A 119 -15.16 6.63 -26.08
CA PHE A 119 -15.32 6.71 -27.53
C PHE A 119 -14.23 7.55 -28.23
N ASN A 120 -13.41 8.29 -27.49
CA ASN A 120 -12.23 8.96 -28.03
C ASN A 120 -11.00 8.05 -28.04
N ASP A 121 -11.05 6.95 -27.30
CA ASP A 121 -10.00 5.94 -27.31
C ASP A 121 -10.00 5.22 -28.66
N LYS A 122 -8.88 5.31 -29.37
CA LYS A 122 -8.67 4.61 -30.65
C LYS A 122 -8.13 3.20 -30.45
N THR A 123 -7.74 2.86 -29.22
CA THR A 123 -7.15 1.56 -28.86
C THR A 123 -8.16 0.49 -28.47
N ASP A 124 -9.44 0.85 -28.46
CA ASP A 124 -10.52 -0.09 -28.19
C ASP A 124 -11.15 -0.57 -29.50
N GLU A 125 -10.57 -1.62 -30.10
CA GLU A 125 -11.07 -2.22 -31.33
C GLU A 125 -12.53 -2.69 -31.21
N THR A 126 -13.02 -2.98 -30.00
CA THR A 126 -14.41 -3.41 -29.80
C THR A 126 -15.41 -2.32 -30.16
N LEU A 127 -15.00 -1.05 -30.11
CA LEU A 127 -15.79 0.09 -30.56
C LEU A 127 -15.85 0.21 -32.08
N ASP A 128 -14.97 -0.45 -32.82
CA ASP A 128 -14.96 -0.39 -34.28
C ASP A 128 -15.65 -1.62 -34.92
N TYR A 129 -16.14 -2.55 -34.09
CA TYR A 129 -16.82 -3.76 -34.52
C TYR A 129 -18.12 -3.48 -35.30
N ALA A 130 -18.35 -4.30 -36.32
CA ALA A 130 -19.50 -4.17 -37.20
C ALA A 130 -20.78 -4.68 -36.51
N MET A 131 -21.76 -3.81 -36.35
CA MET A 131 -23.12 -4.16 -35.96
C MET A 131 -24.02 -4.29 -37.19
N VAL A 132 -25.01 -5.18 -37.12
CA VAL A 132 -26.02 -5.30 -38.18
C VAL A 132 -26.90 -4.05 -38.15
N ASN A 133 -26.94 -3.32 -39.27
CA ASN A 133 -27.80 -2.15 -39.38
C ASN A 133 -29.26 -2.60 -39.43
N THR A 134 -30.06 -2.20 -38.44
CA THR A 134 -31.48 -2.58 -38.30
C THR A 134 -32.43 -1.49 -38.80
N ASP A 135 -31.90 -0.37 -39.25
CA ASP A 135 -32.67 0.81 -39.63
C ASP A 135 -33.25 0.65 -41.05
N GLN A 136 -34.54 0.28 -41.15
CA GLN A 136 -35.21 0.00 -42.43
C GLN A 136 -35.62 1.28 -43.21
N ALA A 137 -35.51 2.46 -42.60
CA ALA A 137 -36.02 3.72 -43.15
C ALA A 137 -35.06 4.39 -44.15
N THR A 138 -33.78 4.03 -44.12
CA THR A 138 -32.82 4.45 -45.14
C THR A 138 -32.35 3.21 -45.88
N GLN A 139 -32.40 3.22 -47.21
CA GLN A 139 -31.62 2.30 -48.02
C GLN A 139 -30.14 2.61 -47.79
N ALA A 140 -29.61 2.23 -46.63
CA ALA A 140 -28.21 2.44 -46.30
C ALA A 140 -27.36 1.66 -47.32
N THR A 141 -26.37 2.34 -47.88
CA THR A 141 -25.43 1.82 -48.88
C THR A 141 -24.59 0.64 -48.36
N SER A 142 -24.60 0.37 -47.05
CA SER A 142 -23.90 -0.73 -46.38
C SER A 142 -24.81 -1.40 -45.32
N PRO A 143 -24.81 -2.75 -45.20
CA PRO A 143 -25.60 -3.50 -44.21
C PRO A 143 -25.01 -3.50 -42.79
N PHE A 144 -23.85 -2.87 -42.58
CA PHE A 144 -23.16 -2.79 -41.30
C PHE A 144 -22.93 -1.35 -40.87
N ILE A 145 -22.81 -1.15 -39.56
CA ILE A 145 -22.47 0.13 -38.92
C ILE A 145 -21.55 -0.15 -37.72
N SER A 146 -20.52 0.65 -37.49
CA SER A 146 -19.61 0.44 -36.36
C SER A 146 -20.28 0.71 -35.00
N VAL A 147 -19.83 0.05 -33.93
CA VAL A 147 -20.30 0.34 -32.55
C VAL A 147 -20.11 1.83 -32.22
N ARG A 148 -18.99 2.42 -32.65
CA ARG A 148 -18.68 3.84 -32.45
C ARG A 148 -19.74 4.73 -33.09
N ASP A 149 -20.15 4.45 -34.32
CA ASP A 149 -21.18 5.24 -35.00
C ASP A 149 -22.59 5.01 -34.44
N VAL A 150 -22.84 3.82 -33.88
CA VAL A 150 -24.10 3.51 -33.20
C VAL A 150 -24.21 4.29 -31.88
N PHE A 151 -23.15 4.38 -31.07
CA PHE A 151 -23.24 4.85 -29.68
C PHE A 151 -22.56 6.21 -29.39
N ALA A 152 -21.55 6.63 -30.14
CA ALA A 152 -20.80 7.85 -29.83
C ALA A 152 -21.69 9.10 -29.95
N GLY A 153 -21.68 9.94 -28.90
CA GLY A 153 -22.44 11.19 -28.86
C GLY A 153 -23.97 11.01 -28.81
N LYS A 154 -24.48 9.78 -28.67
CA LYS A 154 -25.90 9.45 -28.62
C LYS A 154 -26.30 9.01 -27.21
N SER A 155 -27.46 9.48 -26.75
CA SER A 155 -28.01 9.12 -25.43
C SER A 155 -29.01 7.98 -25.59
N TYR A 156 -28.68 6.83 -25.02
CA TYR A 156 -29.56 5.67 -24.98
C TYR A 156 -30.17 5.53 -23.60
N VAL A 157 -31.45 5.15 -23.56
CA VAL A 157 -32.20 4.99 -22.31
C VAL A 157 -32.99 3.68 -22.32
N VAL A 158 -33.24 3.18 -21.12
CA VAL A 158 -34.26 2.17 -20.83
C VAL A 158 -35.31 2.85 -19.97
N ALA A 159 -36.58 2.73 -20.35
CA ALA A 159 -37.70 3.36 -19.66
C ALA A 159 -38.76 2.34 -19.26
N LYS A 160 -39.39 2.57 -18.10
CA LYS A 160 -40.58 1.86 -17.64
C LYS A 160 -41.80 2.72 -17.94
N ILE A 161 -42.71 2.17 -18.72
CA ILE A 161 -43.93 2.84 -19.17
C ILE A 161 -45.13 2.16 -18.53
N HIS A 162 -46.02 2.95 -17.96
CA HIS A 162 -47.29 2.51 -17.39
C HIS A 162 -48.43 2.87 -18.35
N PHE A 163 -49.17 1.84 -18.77
CA PHE A 163 -50.38 1.98 -19.57
C PHE A 163 -51.58 1.73 -18.67
N VAL A 164 -52.42 2.75 -18.47
CA VAL A 164 -53.61 2.67 -17.60
C VAL A 164 -54.85 3.25 -18.27
N GLY A 165 -55.94 2.47 -18.34
CA GLY A 165 -57.25 2.94 -18.79
C GLY A 165 -58.01 1.94 -19.67
N ASP A 166 -59.10 2.40 -20.30
CA ASP A 166 -60.06 1.51 -20.96
C ASP A 166 -60.01 1.63 -22.49
N TYR A 167 -60.09 0.49 -23.20
CA TYR A 167 -60.18 0.47 -24.65
C TYR A 167 -61.23 -0.53 -25.18
N PRO A 168 -61.90 -0.22 -26.30
CA PRO A 168 -62.89 -1.11 -26.90
C PRO A 168 -62.22 -2.25 -27.68
N MET A 169 -62.60 -3.50 -27.39
CA MET A 169 -62.20 -4.68 -28.16
C MET A 169 -63.16 -4.91 -29.34
N PRO A 170 -62.65 -5.23 -30.54
CA PRO A 170 -63.51 -5.62 -31.66
C PRO A 170 -64.20 -6.94 -31.34
N THR A 171 -65.53 -6.95 -31.40
CA THR A 171 -66.32 -8.18 -31.26
C THR A 171 -66.33 -8.93 -32.58
N THR A 172 -66.06 -10.23 -32.55
CA THR A 172 -66.15 -11.12 -33.71
C THR A 172 -67.57 -11.05 -34.29
N PRO A 173 -67.78 -10.71 -35.58
CA PRO A 173 -69.10 -10.69 -36.16
C PRO A 173 -69.68 -12.10 -36.18
N ASP A 174 -70.77 -12.31 -35.44
CA ASP A 174 -71.60 -13.51 -35.58
C ASP A 174 -72.39 -13.39 -36.89
N PRO A 175 -72.19 -14.28 -37.88
CA PRO A 175 -72.88 -14.20 -39.17
C PRO A 175 -74.41 -14.37 -39.07
N THR A 176 -74.93 -14.73 -37.89
CA THR A 176 -76.38 -14.86 -37.64
C THR A 176 -77.04 -13.59 -37.08
N GLN A 177 -76.29 -12.54 -36.71
CA GLN A 177 -76.81 -11.29 -36.15
C GLN A 177 -76.82 -10.14 -37.16
N LYS A 178 -77.97 -9.47 -37.36
CA LYS A 178 -78.14 -8.35 -38.30
C LYS A 178 -77.47 -7.03 -37.88
N THR A 179 -76.98 -6.94 -36.64
CA THR A 179 -76.26 -5.77 -36.11
C THR A 179 -75.10 -6.26 -35.23
N PRO A 180 -73.87 -5.76 -35.42
CA PRO A 180 -72.73 -6.15 -34.59
C PRO A 180 -72.96 -5.74 -33.12
N PRO A 181 -72.58 -6.58 -32.14
CA PRO A 181 -72.72 -6.25 -30.72
C PRO A 181 -71.86 -5.03 -30.34
N PRO A 182 -72.25 -4.26 -29.31
CA PRO A 182 -71.46 -3.13 -28.82
C PRO A 182 -70.07 -3.62 -28.34
N PRO A 183 -69.01 -2.82 -28.56
CA PRO A 183 -67.65 -3.22 -28.22
C PRO A 183 -67.51 -3.45 -26.71
N VAL A 184 -66.89 -4.58 -26.34
CA VAL A 184 -66.55 -4.89 -24.95
C VAL A 184 -65.39 -3.99 -24.54
N MET A 185 -65.58 -3.18 -23.49
CA MET A 185 -64.50 -2.35 -22.94
C MET A 185 -63.58 -3.23 -22.11
N GLN A 186 -62.30 -3.24 -22.43
CA GLN A 186 -61.26 -3.92 -21.67
C GLN A 186 -60.43 -2.87 -20.92
N HIS A 187 -60.28 -3.09 -19.62
CA HIS A 187 -59.38 -2.30 -18.78
C HIS A 187 -57.94 -2.79 -18.99
N VAL A 188 -57.01 -1.85 -19.16
CA VAL A 188 -55.57 -2.09 -19.21
C VAL A 188 -54.96 -1.39 -18.02
N ASP A 189 -54.28 -2.16 -17.19
CA ASP A 189 -53.33 -1.68 -16.20
C ASP A 189 -52.09 -2.56 -16.34
N ARG A 190 -51.07 -2.06 -17.05
CA ARG A 190 -49.86 -2.85 -17.33
C ARG A 190 -48.62 -1.98 -17.41
N TYR A 191 -47.52 -2.55 -16.94
CA TYR A 191 -46.19 -2.01 -17.12
C TYR A 191 -45.50 -2.63 -18.33
N GLN A 192 -44.78 -1.81 -19.07
CA GLN A 192 -43.96 -2.25 -20.19
C GLN A 192 -42.59 -1.58 -20.11
N TRP A 193 -41.56 -2.40 -20.29
CA TRP A 193 -40.19 -1.95 -20.41
C TRP A 193 -39.83 -1.75 -21.87
N ILE A 194 -39.23 -0.60 -22.18
CA ILE A 194 -38.76 -0.25 -23.52
C ILE A 194 -37.28 0.14 -23.43
N GLY A 195 -36.47 -0.44 -24.31
CA GLY A 195 -35.08 -0.06 -24.50
C GLY A 195 -34.11 -1.25 -24.49
N PRO A 196 -32.80 -1.00 -24.68
CA PRO A 196 -32.21 0.31 -24.98
C PRO A 196 -32.74 0.92 -26.28
N ILE A 197 -33.07 2.20 -26.24
CA ILE A 197 -33.59 3.00 -27.35
C ILE A 197 -32.98 4.40 -27.28
N LEU A 198 -32.84 5.08 -28.41
CA LEU A 198 -32.39 6.47 -28.43
C LEU A 198 -33.41 7.35 -27.68
N ASP A 199 -32.95 8.24 -26.80
CA ASP A 199 -33.84 9.08 -25.98
C ASP A 199 -34.83 9.90 -26.83
N ALA A 200 -34.35 10.45 -27.95
CA ALA A 200 -35.20 11.17 -28.90
C ALA A 200 -36.28 10.29 -29.57
N GLU A 201 -35.98 9.00 -29.83
CA GLU A 201 -36.94 8.06 -30.39
C GLU A 201 -37.97 7.61 -29.35
N LEU A 202 -37.55 7.40 -28.10
CA LEU A 202 -38.45 7.11 -26.99
C LEU A 202 -39.51 8.20 -26.85
N GLN A 203 -39.11 9.48 -26.88
CA GLN A 203 -40.06 10.59 -26.77
C GLN A 203 -41.05 10.61 -27.95
N LYS A 204 -40.58 10.34 -29.16
CA LYS A 204 -41.44 10.23 -30.34
C LYS A 204 -42.46 9.08 -30.21
N GLU A 205 -42.05 7.93 -29.68
CA GLU A 205 -42.94 6.80 -29.45
C GLU A 205 -43.96 7.06 -28.34
N LEU A 206 -43.54 7.72 -27.26
CA LEU A 206 -44.43 8.16 -26.20
C LEU A 206 -45.49 9.12 -26.75
N ASP A 207 -45.10 10.07 -27.59
CA ASP A 207 -46.04 11.02 -28.20
C ASP A 207 -47.00 10.33 -29.18
N GLN A 208 -46.51 9.40 -30.01
CA GLN A 208 -47.35 8.60 -30.90
C GLN A 208 -48.32 7.70 -30.12
N ALA A 209 -47.86 7.05 -29.05
CA ALA A 209 -48.69 6.22 -28.20
C ALA A 209 -49.78 7.07 -27.53
N LYS A 210 -49.43 8.23 -26.97
CA LYS A 210 -50.40 9.19 -26.41
C LYS A 210 -51.43 9.59 -27.45
N GLN A 211 -51.04 9.93 -28.68
CA GLN A 211 -51.97 10.31 -29.75
C GLN A 211 -52.86 9.15 -30.21
N GLY A 212 -52.31 7.95 -30.39
CA GLY A 212 -53.04 6.76 -30.84
C GLY A 212 -54.12 6.30 -29.84
N PHE A 213 -53.82 6.41 -28.53
CA PHE A 213 -54.76 6.08 -27.47
C PHE A 213 -55.75 7.22 -27.12
N GLN A 214 -55.58 8.41 -27.70
CA GLN A 214 -56.51 9.55 -27.60
C GLN A 214 -57.51 9.62 -28.77
N SER A 215 -57.40 8.75 -29.78
CA SER A 215 -58.29 8.72 -30.95
C SER A 215 -59.55 7.88 -30.68
N GLY A 216 -60.72 8.52 -30.61
CA GLY A 216 -62.02 7.84 -30.50
C GLY A 216 -62.50 7.56 -29.06
N LYS A 217 -63.04 6.36 -28.80
CA LYS A 217 -63.62 5.93 -27.50
C LYS A 217 -62.61 5.34 -26.51
N THR A 218 -61.32 5.35 -26.85
CA THR A 218 -60.23 4.80 -26.04
C THR A 218 -59.73 5.85 -25.05
N LYS A 219 -59.48 5.46 -23.79
CA LYS A 219 -58.99 6.35 -22.72
C LYS A 219 -57.81 5.71 -21.99
N VAL A 220 -56.74 5.38 -22.71
CA VAL A 220 -55.51 4.84 -22.10
C VAL A 220 -54.50 5.96 -21.91
N GLN A 221 -54.06 6.17 -20.68
CA GLN A 221 -52.96 7.06 -20.33
C GLN A 221 -51.62 6.33 -20.49
N VAL A 222 -50.61 7.04 -20.97
CA VAL A 222 -49.24 6.57 -21.13
C VAL A 222 -48.34 7.42 -20.24
N ILE A 223 -47.84 6.82 -19.16
CA ILE A 223 -47.05 7.51 -18.13
C ILE A 223 -45.64 6.93 -18.14
N GLU A 224 -44.62 7.78 -18.26
CA GLU A 224 -43.23 7.39 -18.03
C GLU A 224 -42.96 7.42 -16.52
N GLU A 225 -42.80 6.26 -15.89
CA GLU A 225 -42.51 6.18 -14.45
C GLU A 225 -41.05 6.46 -14.12
N GLY A 226 -40.16 6.25 -15.09
CA GLY A 226 -38.74 6.53 -14.96
C GLY A 226 -37.93 5.96 -16.11
N SER A 227 -36.82 6.61 -16.40
CA SER A 227 -35.84 6.21 -17.40
C SER A 227 -34.44 6.17 -16.81
N SER A 228 -33.56 5.38 -17.42
CA SER A 228 -32.18 5.22 -16.99
C SER A 228 -31.25 5.18 -18.17
N VAL A 229 -30.16 5.94 -18.06
CA VAL A 229 -29.15 6.05 -19.11
C VAL A 229 -28.42 4.72 -19.24
N VAL A 230 -28.27 4.28 -20.49
CA VAL A 230 -27.53 3.10 -20.87
C VAL A 230 -26.16 3.53 -21.37
N ASN A 231 -25.13 3.03 -20.71
CA ASN A 231 -23.75 3.26 -21.11
C ASN A 231 -23.16 2.00 -21.74
N VAL A 232 -22.20 2.21 -22.64
CA VAL A 232 -21.45 1.12 -23.28
C VAL A 232 -20.24 0.78 -22.41
N TYR A 233 -20.06 -0.51 -22.17
CA TYR A 233 -18.92 -1.08 -21.48
C TYR A 233 -18.22 -2.06 -22.40
N THR A 234 -16.89 -2.04 -22.37
CA THR A 234 -16.05 -2.89 -23.20
C THR A 234 -15.10 -3.70 -22.32
N ASN A 235 -14.84 -4.93 -22.71
CA ASN A 235 -13.81 -5.76 -22.10
C ASN A 235 -12.70 -5.99 -23.13
N LYS A 236 -11.61 -5.23 -23.00
CA LYS A 236 -10.49 -5.26 -23.93
C LYS A 236 -9.76 -6.61 -23.97
N ALA A 237 -9.80 -7.39 -22.90
CA ALA A 237 -9.14 -8.70 -22.84
C ALA A 237 -9.95 -9.80 -23.54
N THR A 238 -11.28 -9.75 -23.46
CA THR A 238 -12.17 -10.76 -24.06
C THR A 238 -12.77 -10.31 -25.39
N HIS A 239 -12.55 -9.06 -25.79
CA HIS A 239 -13.11 -8.41 -26.96
C HIS A 239 -14.64 -8.47 -27.01
N LYS A 240 -15.28 -8.14 -25.87
CA LYS A 240 -16.74 -8.20 -25.71
C LYS A 240 -17.36 -6.85 -25.38
N LEU A 241 -18.57 -6.65 -25.87
CA LEU A 241 -19.42 -5.48 -25.61
C LEU A 241 -20.48 -5.79 -24.56
N LEU A 242 -20.80 -4.81 -23.73
CA LEU A 242 -21.87 -4.85 -22.75
C LEU A 242 -22.58 -3.50 -22.73
N LEU A 243 -23.91 -3.51 -22.62
CA LEU A 243 -24.69 -2.33 -22.31
C LEU A 243 -25.12 -2.39 -20.86
N ALA A 244 -24.84 -1.35 -20.09
CA ALA A 244 -25.25 -1.31 -18.69
C ALA A 244 -26.05 -0.05 -18.38
N MET A 245 -27.21 -0.25 -17.75
CA MET A 245 -28.04 0.85 -17.28
C MET A 245 -27.57 1.34 -15.90
N SER A 246 -27.38 2.64 -15.77
CA SER A 246 -26.91 3.29 -14.54
C SER A 246 -28.08 3.70 -13.66
N GLY A 247 -28.35 2.92 -12.60
CA GLY A 247 -29.64 2.97 -11.94
C GLY A 247 -30.75 2.46 -12.86
N GLY A 248 -31.92 2.16 -12.30
CA GLY A 248 -33.03 1.56 -13.06
C GLY A 248 -34.35 1.77 -12.33
N PRO A 249 -35.49 1.84 -13.05
CA PRO A 249 -36.81 1.62 -12.44
C PRO A 249 -36.82 0.27 -11.70
N ALA A 250 -37.73 0.11 -10.73
CA ALA A 250 -37.81 -1.15 -9.99
C ALA A 250 -38.06 -2.33 -10.95
N ARG A 251 -37.22 -3.37 -10.87
CA ARG A 251 -37.33 -4.67 -11.58
C ARG A 251 -36.83 -4.68 -13.05
N PRO A 252 -35.58 -4.23 -13.32
CA PRO A 252 -35.02 -4.15 -14.68
C PRO A 252 -34.83 -5.52 -15.36
N GLU A 253 -34.86 -6.63 -14.62
CA GLU A 253 -34.82 -7.98 -15.18
C GLU A 253 -36.05 -8.33 -16.04
N GLN A 254 -37.12 -7.53 -15.95
CA GLN A 254 -38.30 -7.61 -16.80
C GLN A 254 -38.07 -7.05 -18.22
N LEU A 255 -36.94 -6.40 -18.46
CA LEU A 255 -36.53 -5.96 -19.79
C LEU A 255 -36.27 -7.20 -20.68
N ARG A 256 -37.31 -7.75 -21.29
CA ARG A 256 -37.25 -8.87 -22.23
C ARG A 256 -37.80 -8.45 -23.59
N GLY A 257 -36.94 -8.49 -24.62
CA GLY A 257 -37.36 -8.52 -26.02
C GLY A 257 -37.66 -7.19 -26.73
N ASN A 258 -37.37 -6.02 -26.14
CA ASN A 258 -37.68 -4.70 -26.72
C ASN A 258 -36.45 -3.78 -26.88
N ALA A 259 -35.26 -4.35 -27.10
CA ALA A 259 -34.09 -3.56 -27.46
C ALA A 259 -34.24 -3.07 -28.91
N LYS A 260 -34.20 -1.75 -29.12
CA LYS A 260 -34.19 -1.12 -30.46
C LYS A 260 -32.77 -0.81 -30.95
N VAL A 261 -31.78 -1.23 -30.19
CA VAL A 261 -30.37 -1.23 -30.58
C VAL A 261 -30.01 -2.55 -31.26
N PRO A 262 -29.03 -2.55 -32.19
CA PRO A 262 -28.47 -3.79 -32.72
C PRO A 262 -28.01 -4.71 -31.59
N SER A 263 -28.59 -5.91 -31.54
CA SER A 263 -28.31 -6.90 -30.48
C SER A 263 -27.18 -7.86 -30.84
N GLN A 264 -26.68 -7.79 -32.07
CA GLN A 264 -25.61 -8.64 -32.59
C GLN A 264 -24.51 -7.83 -33.25
N TYR A 265 -23.26 -8.23 -33.00
CA TYR A 265 -22.08 -7.65 -33.61
C TYR A 265 -21.11 -8.74 -34.08
N LEU A 266 -20.28 -8.37 -35.05
CA LEU A 266 -19.21 -9.19 -35.58
C LEU A 266 -17.89 -8.74 -34.96
N ARG A 267 -17.01 -9.68 -34.58
CA ARG A 267 -15.66 -9.38 -34.07
C ARG A 267 -14.69 -8.97 -35.19
N MET A 268 -15.09 -8.00 -36.00
CA MET A 268 -14.29 -7.39 -37.05
C MET A 268 -14.83 -6.01 -37.35
N ASN A 269 -13.97 -5.13 -37.87
CA ASN A 269 -14.38 -3.78 -38.18
C ASN A 269 -15.41 -3.71 -39.32
N GLU A 270 -16.17 -2.62 -39.35
CA GLU A 270 -17.23 -2.36 -40.35
C GLU A 270 -16.75 -2.58 -41.78
N LYS A 271 -15.60 -2.01 -42.14
CA LYS A 271 -15.05 -2.09 -43.50
C LYS A 271 -14.73 -3.53 -43.93
N THR A 272 -14.16 -4.33 -43.03
CA THR A 272 -13.84 -5.74 -43.27
C THR A 272 -15.11 -6.57 -43.42
N ALA A 273 -16.11 -6.32 -42.58
CA ALA A 273 -17.41 -6.97 -42.70
C ALA A 273 -18.08 -6.64 -44.04
N GLU A 274 -18.05 -5.37 -44.47
CA GLU A 274 -18.60 -4.92 -45.73
C GLU A 274 -17.89 -5.55 -46.95
N ASP A 275 -16.56 -5.58 -46.95
CA ASP A 275 -15.76 -6.18 -48.03
C ASP A 275 -16.01 -7.69 -48.18
N LEU A 276 -16.16 -8.39 -47.06
CA LEU A 276 -16.47 -9.82 -47.05
C LEU A 276 -17.92 -10.10 -47.49
N TYR A 277 -18.87 -9.24 -47.09
CA TYR A 277 -20.25 -9.35 -47.52
C TYR A 277 -20.40 -9.10 -49.03
N LYS A 278 -19.71 -8.10 -49.59
CA LYS A 278 -19.72 -7.81 -51.03
C LYS A 278 -19.14 -8.95 -51.88
N LYS A 279 -18.20 -9.74 -51.35
CA LYS A 279 -17.57 -10.85 -52.08
C LYS A 279 -18.47 -12.07 -52.24
N ASP A 280 -19.23 -12.46 -51.20
CA ASP A 280 -20.15 -13.60 -51.24
C ASP A 280 -21.23 -13.48 -50.14
N PRO A 281 -22.37 -12.82 -50.42
CA PRO A 281 -23.40 -12.54 -49.42
C PRO A 281 -24.00 -13.80 -48.78
N GLN A 282 -24.12 -14.90 -49.54
CA GLN A 282 -24.72 -16.14 -49.05
C GLN A 282 -23.79 -16.92 -48.12
N LYS A 283 -22.48 -16.90 -48.36
CA LYS A 283 -21.51 -17.54 -47.44
C LYS A 283 -21.15 -16.70 -46.23
N PHE A 284 -21.37 -15.39 -46.28
CA PHE A 284 -21.08 -14.48 -45.16
C PHE A 284 -21.86 -14.85 -43.90
N GLN A 285 -23.17 -15.12 -44.04
CA GLN A 285 -24.04 -15.49 -42.90
C GLN A 285 -23.67 -16.84 -42.26
N VAL A 286 -23.10 -17.78 -43.03
CA VAL A 286 -22.82 -19.15 -42.57
C VAL A 286 -21.45 -19.29 -41.91
N ARG A 287 -20.49 -18.40 -42.21
CA ARG A 287 -19.10 -18.49 -41.73
C ARG A 287 -18.77 -17.58 -40.54
N GLN A 288 -19.58 -16.55 -40.31
CA GLN A 288 -19.29 -15.49 -39.34
C GLN A 288 -20.06 -15.77 -38.04
N ALA A 289 -19.36 -16.10 -36.96
CA ALA A 289 -19.98 -16.17 -35.64
C ALA A 289 -20.32 -14.74 -35.17
N THR A 290 -21.59 -14.47 -34.93
CA THR A 290 -22.05 -13.22 -34.29
C THR A 290 -22.03 -13.38 -32.78
N ASP A 291 -21.57 -12.35 -32.08
CA ASP A 291 -21.75 -12.23 -30.64
C ASP A 291 -22.99 -11.39 -30.36
N THR A 292 -23.59 -11.62 -29.19
CA THR A 292 -24.71 -10.83 -28.70
C THR A 292 -24.24 -9.78 -27.71
N VAL A 293 -24.83 -8.58 -27.82
CA VAL A 293 -24.66 -7.53 -26.81
C VAL A 293 -25.44 -7.92 -25.57
N ASP A 294 -24.73 -8.13 -24.46
CA ASP A 294 -25.35 -8.39 -23.17
C ASP A 294 -25.89 -7.10 -22.52
N LEU A 295 -26.92 -7.26 -21.70
CA LEU A 295 -27.52 -6.19 -20.90
C LEU A 295 -27.25 -6.43 -19.42
N ALA A 296 -26.70 -5.40 -18.78
CA ALA A 296 -26.34 -5.38 -17.37
C ALA A 296 -26.97 -4.18 -16.64
N MET A 297 -26.88 -4.22 -15.32
CA MET A 297 -27.19 -3.12 -14.44
C MET A 297 -25.91 -2.67 -13.74
N VAL A 298 -25.73 -1.35 -13.59
CA VAL A 298 -24.73 -0.79 -12.70
C VAL A 298 -25.35 -0.67 -11.30
N ASP A 299 -24.96 -1.55 -10.39
CA ASP A 299 -25.30 -1.43 -8.98
C ASP A 299 -24.35 -0.42 -8.34
N SER A 300 -24.90 0.73 -7.93
CA SER A 300 -24.13 1.80 -7.28
C SER A 300 -24.32 1.71 -5.77
N LYS A 301 -23.27 1.36 -5.05
CA LYS A 301 -23.27 1.32 -3.58
C LYS A 301 -22.59 2.56 -3.02
N VAL A 302 -23.31 3.28 -2.16
CA VAL A 302 -22.72 4.36 -1.37
C VAL A 302 -21.83 3.75 -0.29
N VAL A 303 -20.59 4.20 -0.20
CA VAL A 303 -19.68 3.86 0.89
C VAL A 303 -19.96 4.82 2.04
N GLU A 304 -20.27 4.27 3.20
CA GLU A 304 -20.61 5.04 4.37
C GLU A 304 -19.38 5.77 4.91
N TRP A 305 -19.47 7.10 5.06
CA TRP A 305 -18.35 7.97 5.46
C TRP A 305 -17.64 7.51 6.76
N TRP A 306 -18.39 6.93 7.69
CA TRP A 306 -17.88 6.47 8.99
C TRP A 306 -16.88 5.31 8.85
N LYS A 307 -16.89 4.56 7.75
CA LYS A 307 -15.91 3.49 7.48
C LYS A 307 -14.52 4.07 7.25
N PHE A 308 -14.42 5.22 6.57
CA PHE A 308 -13.14 5.92 6.39
C PHE A 308 -12.63 6.50 7.71
N TRP A 309 -13.53 7.07 8.52
CA TRP A 309 -13.21 7.51 9.89
C TRP A 309 -12.70 6.35 10.76
N LEU A 310 -13.36 5.20 10.69
CA LEU A 310 -12.95 4.00 11.43
C LEU A 310 -11.58 3.48 10.95
N ALA A 311 -11.30 3.53 9.65
CA ALA A 311 -9.98 3.20 9.11
C ALA A 311 -8.85 4.08 9.70
N LEU A 312 -9.05 5.39 9.70
CA LEU A 312 -8.10 6.34 10.27
C LEU A 312 -7.93 6.15 11.79
N THR A 313 -9.04 6.00 12.51
CA THR A 313 -9.04 5.85 13.97
C THR A 313 -8.40 4.53 14.40
N PHE A 314 -8.58 3.47 13.62
CA PHE A 314 -7.86 2.22 13.83
C PHE A 314 -6.36 2.40 13.66
N GLY A 315 -5.92 3.17 12.67
CA GLY A 315 -4.51 3.54 12.52
C GLY A 315 -3.94 4.27 13.74
N ILE A 316 -4.71 5.19 14.32
CA ILE A 316 -4.36 5.82 15.61
C ILE A 316 -4.22 4.77 16.70
N GLY A 317 -5.18 3.86 16.84
CA GLY A 317 -5.11 2.76 17.81
C GLY A 317 -3.88 1.86 17.62
N MET A 318 -3.54 1.55 16.36
CA MET A 318 -2.35 0.78 16.02
C MET A 318 -1.05 1.50 16.37
N ALA A 319 -1.00 2.84 16.29
CA ALA A 319 0.15 3.60 16.76
C ALA A 319 0.45 3.33 18.24
N PHE A 320 -0.58 3.31 19.10
CA PHE A 320 -0.43 2.94 20.51
C PHE A 320 0.03 1.50 20.68
N ALA A 321 -0.55 0.56 19.93
CA ALA A 321 -0.20 -0.85 20.04
C ALA A 321 1.28 -1.09 19.67
N ILE A 322 1.74 -0.46 18.58
CA ILE A 322 3.13 -0.54 18.10
C ILE A 322 4.10 0.10 19.09
N GLU A 323 3.75 1.25 19.66
CA GLU A 323 4.57 1.91 20.69
C GLU A 323 4.65 1.04 21.96
N MET A 324 3.52 0.50 22.43
CA MET A 324 3.47 -0.37 23.61
C MET A 324 4.27 -1.66 23.40
N LEU A 325 4.21 -2.22 22.20
CA LEU A 325 5.01 -3.39 21.84
C LEU A 325 6.51 -3.05 21.88
N THR A 326 6.91 -1.92 21.31
CA THR A 326 8.30 -1.46 21.34
C THR A 326 8.76 -1.20 22.77
N ASP A 327 7.96 -0.49 23.59
CA ASP A 327 8.19 -0.23 25.02
C ASP A 327 8.43 -1.51 25.81
N TYR A 328 7.65 -2.57 25.53
CA TYR A 328 7.84 -3.85 26.23
C TYR A 328 9.24 -4.42 26.06
N TYR A 329 9.82 -4.35 24.85
CA TYR A 329 11.14 -4.89 24.58
C TYR A 329 12.26 -3.96 25.01
N VAL A 330 12.13 -2.64 24.84
CA VAL A 330 13.25 -1.70 25.05
C VAL A 330 13.23 -0.99 26.41
N SER A 331 12.15 -1.03 27.19
CA SER A 331 12.07 -0.29 28.46
C SER A 331 12.87 -0.92 29.59
N THR A 332 13.57 -0.10 30.37
CA THR A 332 14.32 -0.47 31.58
C THR A 332 13.46 -1.10 32.69
N HIS A 333 12.14 -0.88 32.65
CA HIS A 333 11.21 -1.40 33.65
C HIS A 333 10.60 -2.76 33.29
N LYS A 334 10.91 -3.29 32.10
CA LYS A 334 10.29 -4.50 31.54
C LYS A 334 11.26 -5.67 31.58
N ARG A 335 10.70 -6.88 31.44
CA ARG A 335 11.43 -8.13 31.57
C ARG A 335 12.60 -8.25 30.57
N PRO A 336 12.45 -7.95 29.26
CA PRO A 336 13.52 -8.17 28.29
C PRO A 336 14.82 -7.43 28.66
N VAL A 337 14.77 -6.13 28.91
CA VAL A 337 15.96 -5.35 29.29
C VAL A 337 16.55 -5.78 30.63
N ARG A 338 15.70 -6.11 31.62
CA ARG A 338 16.18 -6.59 32.93
C ARG A 338 16.90 -7.93 32.84
N GLU A 339 16.44 -8.82 31.96
CA GLU A 339 17.09 -10.10 31.67
C GLU A 339 18.44 -9.86 30.98
N VAL A 340 18.49 -9.00 29.98
CA VAL A 340 19.73 -8.61 29.27
C VAL A 340 20.74 -7.99 30.25
N ALA A 341 20.28 -7.12 31.16
CA ALA A 341 21.13 -6.59 32.24
C ALA A 341 21.57 -7.71 33.21
N GLY A 342 20.71 -8.68 33.52
CA GLY A 342 21.01 -9.79 34.42
C GLY A 342 22.14 -10.68 33.94
N VAL A 343 22.14 -11.02 32.65
CA VAL A 343 23.19 -11.87 32.07
C VAL A 343 24.53 -11.15 31.91
N SER A 344 24.61 -9.83 32.16
CA SER A 344 25.86 -9.07 32.13
C SER A 344 26.89 -9.57 33.15
N SER A 345 26.45 -10.16 34.27
CA SER A 345 27.35 -10.76 35.28
C SER A 345 28.13 -11.96 34.74
N ALA A 346 27.67 -12.57 33.65
CA ALA A 346 28.36 -13.65 32.95
C ALA A 346 29.24 -13.15 31.79
N GLY A 347 29.30 -11.84 31.56
CA GLY A 347 30.12 -11.19 30.53
C GLY A 347 29.34 -10.77 29.29
N ALA A 348 30.07 -10.21 28.31
CA ALA A 348 29.47 -9.60 27.11
C ALA A 348 28.81 -10.62 26.18
N ALA A 349 29.37 -11.83 26.02
CA ALA A 349 28.84 -12.81 25.07
C ALA A 349 27.40 -13.26 25.39
N PRO A 350 27.07 -13.67 26.64
CA PRO A 350 25.69 -13.97 27.02
C PRO A 350 24.72 -12.78 26.83
N MET A 351 25.20 -11.56 27.07
CA MET A 351 24.42 -10.34 26.92
C MET A 351 24.12 -9.99 25.45
N ILE A 352 25.07 -10.20 24.55
CA ILE A 352 24.86 -10.11 23.09
C ILE A 352 23.84 -11.17 22.65
N ILE A 353 24.01 -12.42 23.06
CA ILE A 353 23.11 -13.52 22.69
C ILE A 353 21.67 -13.21 23.13
N SER A 354 21.48 -12.82 24.41
CA SER A 354 20.17 -12.52 24.97
C SER A 354 19.50 -11.32 24.29
N GLY A 355 20.25 -10.21 24.11
CA GLY A 355 19.71 -9.02 23.46
C GLY A 355 19.35 -9.26 21.99
N PHE A 356 20.17 -10.00 21.25
CA PHE A 356 19.86 -10.35 19.86
C PHE A 356 18.62 -11.27 19.76
N ALA A 357 18.48 -12.25 20.66
CA ALA A 357 17.35 -13.17 20.68
C ALA A 357 16.01 -12.46 20.94
N TYR A 358 15.94 -11.62 21.98
CA TYR A 358 14.73 -10.82 22.25
C TYR A 358 14.42 -9.84 21.12
N ALA A 359 15.44 -9.32 20.43
CA ALA A 359 15.23 -8.40 19.33
C ALA A 359 14.63 -9.12 18.10
N ALA A 360 15.11 -10.34 17.80
CA ALA A 360 14.52 -11.18 16.77
C ALA A 360 13.06 -11.51 17.07
N GLU A 361 12.76 -11.83 18.33
CA GLU A 361 11.38 -12.04 18.80
C GLU A 361 10.53 -10.77 18.60
N SER A 362 11.02 -9.60 19.03
CA SER A 362 10.31 -8.32 18.88
C SER A 362 9.99 -7.97 17.43
N SER A 363 10.88 -8.34 16.51
CA SER A 363 10.73 -8.12 15.08
C SER A 363 9.55 -8.90 14.49
N VAL A 364 9.40 -10.16 14.91
CA VAL A 364 8.26 -11.01 14.51
C VAL A 364 6.94 -10.44 15.01
N PHE A 365 6.85 -10.03 16.28
CA PHE A 365 5.63 -9.43 16.83
C PHE A 365 5.27 -8.10 16.18
N MET A 366 6.28 -7.33 15.74
CA MET A 366 6.03 -6.11 14.98
C MET A 366 5.40 -6.41 13.62
N VAL A 367 5.83 -7.46 12.93
CA VAL A 367 5.20 -7.92 11.68
C VAL A 367 3.73 -8.28 11.91
N PHE A 368 3.41 -9.03 12.97
CA PHE A 368 2.01 -9.34 13.29
C PHE A 368 1.18 -8.09 13.56
N SER A 369 1.74 -7.09 14.24
CA SER A 369 1.07 -5.82 14.48
C SER A 369 0.75 -5.11 13.15
N ILE A 370 1.68 -5.11 12.21
CA ILE A 370 1.45 -4.56 10.86
C ILE A 370 0.40 -5.38 10.10
N VAL A 371 0.42 -6.71 10.18
CA VAL A 371 -0.61 -7.56 9.55
C VAL A 371 -2.00 -7.21 10.07
N VAL A 372 -2.16 -7.01 11.38
CA VAL A 372 -3.43 -6.55 11.97
C VAL A 372 -3.83 -5.17 11.43
N ALA A 373 -2.87 -4.25 11.29
CA ALA A 373 -3.11 -2.94 10.67
C ALA A 373 -3.65 -3.05 9.23
N LEU A 374 -3.12 -3.99 8.43
CA LEU A 374 -3.48 -4.18 7.02
C LEU A 374 -4.77 -4.98 6.82
N LEU A 375 -5.10 -5.90 7.73
CA LEU A 375 -6.31 -6.73 7.64
C LEU A 375 -7.59 -5.92 7.85
N MET A 376 -7.57 -4.95 8.76
CA MET A 376 -8.77 -4.21 9.15
C MET A 376 -9.43 -3.48 7.96
N PRO A 377 -8.70 -2.74 7.09
CA PRO A 377 -9.24 -2.19 5.84
C PRO A 377 -9.86 -3.21 4.90
N MET A 378 -9.33 -4.43 4.83
CA MET A 378 -9.90 -5.50 3.98
C MET A 378 -11.27 -5.96 4.50
N ILE A 379 -11.50 -5.88 5.82
CA ILE A 379 -12.78 -6.19 6.46
C ILE A 379 -13.78 -5.04 6.30
N LEU A 380 -13.32 -3.78 6.37
CA LEU A 380 -14.20 -2.61 6.17
C LEU A 380 -14.61 -2.43 4.72
N PHE A 381 -13.70 -2.72 3.80
CA PHE A 381 -13.88 -2.53 2.36
C PHE A 381 -13.65 -3.84 1.59
N PRO A 382 -14.46 -4.88 1.82
CA PRO A 382 -14.25 -6.16 1.15
C PRO A 382 -14.58 -6.03 -0.34
N PRO A 383 -13.73 -6.60 -1.22
CA PRO A 383 -13.90 -6.50 -2.67
C PRO A 383 -15.20 -7.15 -3.15
N ALA A 384 -15.70 -8.18 -2.46
CA ALA A 384 -17.00 -8.80 -2.78
C ALA A 384 -18.18 -7.81 -2.69
N ILE A 385 -18.06 -6.78 -1.84
CA ILE A 385 -19.10 -5.76 -1.64
C ILE A 385 -18.86 -4.51 -2.49
N TYR A 386 -17.59 -4.16 -2.71
CA TYR A 386 -17.19 -2.89 -3.32
C TYR A 386 -16.55 -3.03 -4.72
N GLY A 387 -16.39 -4.25 -5.21
CA GLY A 387 -16.14 -4.61 -6.62
C GLY A 387 -14.67 -4.76 -6.96
N SER A 388 -13.81 -4.16 -6.16
CA SER A 388 -12.37 -4.16 -6.37
C SER A 388 -11.63 -4.00 -5.05
N TRP A 389 -10.37 -4.38 -5.05
CA TRP A 389 -9.43 -4.17 -3.95
C TRP A 389 -9.03 -2.69 -3.77
N ILE A 390 -9.36 -1.81 -4.73
CA ILE A 390 -8.93 -0.41 -4.70
C ILE A 390 -9.35 0.30 -3.40
N LEU A 391 -10.56 0.04 -2.91
CA LEU A 391 -11.06 0.65 -1.69
C LEU A 391 -10.40 0.03 -0.44
N SER A 392 -10.04 -1.25 -0.48
CA SER A 392 -9.27 -1.91 0.58
C SER A 392 -7.86 -1.30 0.68
N PHE A 393 -7.18 -1.10 -0.44
CA PHE A 393 -5.85 -0.48 -0.49
C PHE A 393 -5.89 1.01 -0.13
N TYR A 394 -6.94 1.73 -0.54
CA TYR A 394 -7.18 3.08 -0.06
C TYR A 394 -7.37 3.11 1.46
N GLY A 395 -8.11 2.15 2.02
CA GLY A 395 -8.23 1.97 3.47
C GLY A 395 -6.90 1.65 4.16
N ILE A 396 -6.01 0.89 3.54
CA ILE A 396 -4.63 0.66 4.04
C ILE A 396 -3.86 1.98 4.10
N ALA A 397 -3.94 2.81 3.06
CA ALA A 397 -3.34 4.13 3.06
C ALA A 397 -3.91 5.02 4.17
N LEU A 398 -5.23 4.97 4.40
CA LEU A 398 -5.90 5.68 5.50
C LEU A 398 -5.45 5.18 6.89
N VAL A 399 -5.28 3.88 7.10
CA VAL A 399 -4.68 3.36 8.34
C VAL A 399 -3.28 3.94 8.50
N GLY A 400 -2.44 3.92 7.46
CA GLY A 400 -1.11 4.53 7.47
C GLY A 400 -1.13 6.02 7.84
N LEU A 401 -2.05 6.79 7.27
CA LEU A 401 -2.28 8.20 7.65
C LEU A 401 -2.72 8.33 9.11
N GLY A 402 -3.59 7.43 9.58
CA GLY A 402 -4.03 7.32 10.96
C GLY A 402 -2.87 7.19 11.93
N LEU A 403 -1.92 6.29 11.66
CA LEU A 403 -0.69 6.17 12.45
C LEU A 403 0.03 7.52 12.52
N LEU A 404 0.14 8.24 11.40
CA LEU A 404 0.88 9.51 11.28
C LEU A 404 0.12 10.74 11.82
N THR A 405 -1.15 10.65 12.22
CA THR A 405 -1.86 11.82 12.76
C THR A 405 -1.25 12.37 14.05
N THR A 406 -0.53 11.54 14.80
CA THR A 406 0.21 11.93 16.01
C THR A 406 1.68 12.29 15.73
N THR A 407 2.06 12.49 14.45
CA THR A 407 3.46 12.75 14.06
C THR A 407 4.08 13.93 14.80
N GLY A 408 3.33 15.01 15.04
CA GLY A 408 3.85 16.17 15.78
C GLY A 408 4.35 15.80 17.18
N PHE A 409 3.65 14.90 17.87
CA PHE A 409 4.07 14.40 19.18
C PHE A 409 5.24 13.42 19.08
N VAL A 410 5.20 12.48 18.12
CA VAL A 410 6.28 11.52 17.87
C VAL A 410 7.58 12.25 17.55
N LEU A 411 7.55 13.28 16.70
CA LEU A 411 8.72 14.06 16.35
C LEU A 411 9.25 14.87 17.53
N ALA A 412 8.37 15.41 18.38
CA ALA A 412 8.78 16.10 19.60
C ALA A 412 9.50 15.15 20.57
N MET A 413 8.99 13.92 20.75
CA MET A 413 9.64 12.88 21.54
C MET A 413 10.99 12.44 20.97
N ASP A 414 11.08 12.34 19.64
CA ASP A 414 12.31 11.97 18.94
C ASP A 414 13.37 13.04 19.13
N THR A 415 12.99 14.31 18.93
CA THR A 415 13.88 15.48 19.04
C THR A 415 14.28 15.76 20.49
N PHE A 416 13.41 15.44 21.47
CA PHE A 416 13.72 15.55 22.89
C PHE A 416 14.96 14.72 23.29
N GLY A 417 15.14 13.55 22.66
CA GLY A 417 16.28 12.69 22.93
C GLY A 417 17.63 13.37 22.64
N PRO A 418 17.96 13.74 21.40
CA PRO A 418 19.22 14.42 21.08
C PRO A 418 19.43 15.74 21.82
N ILE A 419 18.36 16.49 22.13
CA ILE A 419 18.47 17.72 22.93
C ILE A 419 18.94 17.40 24.36
N SER A 420 18.34 16.41 25.01
CA SER A 420 18.71 16.02 26.37
C SER A 420 20.11 15.40 26.46
N ASP A 421 20.50 14.61 25.47
CA ASP A 421 21.84 14.04 25.30
C ASP A 421 22.91 15.14 25.16
N ASN A 422 22.70 16.11 24.25
CA ASN A 422 23.58 17.27 24.11
C ASN A 422 23.64 18.14 25.38
N ALA A 423 22.51 18.32 26.06
CA ALA A 423 22.47 19.07 27.31
C ALA A 423 23.32 18.39 28.41
N GLN A 424 23.25 17.06 28.54
CA GLN A 424 24.10 16.31 29.44
C GLN A 424 25.58 16.43 29.05
N GLY A 425 25.90 16.30 27.76
CA GLY A 425 27.28 16.44 27.26
C GLY A 425 27.87 17.83 27.55
N VAL A 426 27.13 18.90 27.26
CA VAL A 426 27.54 20.28 27.56
C VAL A 426 27.70 20.50 29.06
N TYR A 427 26.81 19.92 29.86
CA TYR A 427 26.88 20.02 31.32
C TYR A 427 28.15 19.34 31.88
N GLU A 428 28.48 18.12 31.41
CA GLU A 428 29.71 17.43 31.78
C GLU A 428 30.96 18.22 31.33
N MET A 429 30.98 18.70 30.09
CA MET A 429 32.10 19.46 29.54
C MET A 429 32.31 20.84 30.20
N SER A 430 31.29 21.37 30.90
CA SER A 430 31.38 22.66 31.61
C SER A 430 32.09 22.58 32.97
N GLY A 431 32.30 21.37 33.52
CA GLY A 431 32.85 21.17 34.86
C GLY A 431 31.84 21.36 36.01
N GLU A 432 30.71 22.04 35.76
CA GLU A 432 29.61 22.25 36.72
C GLU A 432 28.94 20.95 37.19
N GLY A 433 29.12 19.86 36.45
CA GLY A 433 28.56 18.55 36.77
C GLY A 433 29.22 17.83 37.95
N HIS A 434 30.42 18.24 38.35
CA HIS A 434 31.14 17.63 39.47
C HIS A 434 30.73 18.19 40.83
N ASP A 435 30.30 19.47 40.89
CA ASP A 435 30.01 20.17 42.14
C ASP A 435 28.51 20.28 42.45
N ASN A 436 27.63 19.96 41.48
CA ASN A 436 26.17 20.06 41.64
C ASN A 436 25.46 18.73 41.33
N GLU A 437 25.32 17.90 42.37
CA GLU A 437 24.68 16.59 42.29
C GLU A 437 23.23 16.65 41.80
N TYR A 438 22.49 17.70 42.14
CA TYR A 438 21.12 17.90 41.66
C TYR A 438 21.08 18.11 40.14
N GLY A 439 21.94 18.97 39.62
CA GLY A 439 22.05 19.23 38.18
C GLY A 439 22.45 17.98 37.40
N SER A 440 23.46 17.24 37.87
CA SER A 440 23.93 15.99 37.26
C SER A 440 22.80 14.94 37.20
N LYS A 441 22.08 14.74 38.31
CA LYS A 441 20.91 13.84 38.34
C LYS A 441 19.78 14.31 37.44
N ALA A 442 19.58 15.61 37.27
CA ALA A 442 18.54 16.15 36.41
C ALA A 442 18.82 15.86 34.94
N VAL A 443 20.02 16.17 34.44
CA VAL A 443 20.39 15.92 33.02
C VAL A 443 20.44 14.43 32.70
N GLN A 444 20.94 13.58 33.61
CA GLN A 444 20.96 12.12 33.44
C GLN A 444 19.54 11.53 33.33
N ARG A 445 18.58 12.04 34.12
CA ARG A 445 17.18 11.61 34.02
C ARG A 445 16.55 12.01 32.69
N LEU A 446 16.91 13.19 32.16
CA LEU A 446 16.42 13.65 30.87
C LEU A 446 16.98 12.78 29.73
N ASP A 447 18.29 12.48 29.72
CA ASP A 447 18.91 11.57 28.74
C ASP A 447 18.30 10.16 28.80
N ALA A 448 18.13 9.60 30.00
CA ALA A 448 17.49 8.29 30.16
C ALA A 448 16.06 8.24 29.60
N ALA A 449 15.28 9.30 29.82
CA ALA A 449 13.96 9.45 29.20
C ALA A 449 14.08 9.62 27.67
N GLY A 450 15.06 10.38 27.21
CA GLY A 450 15.36 10.63 25.80
C GLY A 450 15.73 9.36 25.02
N ASN A 451 16.51 8.45 25.61
CA ASN A 451 16.88 7.19 24.97
C ASN A 451 15.69 6.24 24.85
N THR A 452 14.81 6.24 25.86
CA THR A 452 13.53 5.51 25.77
C THR A 452 12.64 6.09 24.67
N THR A 453 12.50 7.42 24.58
CA THR A 453 11.68 8.04 23.52
C THR A 453 12.26 7.82 22.13
N LYS A 454 13.59 7.95 21.95
CA LYS A 454 14.31 7.63 20.69
C LYS A 454 14.03 6.19 20.23
N ALA A 455 13.99 5.23 21.15
CA ALA A 455 13.72 3.83 20.80
C ALA A 455 12.27 3.63 20.33
N LEU A 456 11.30 4.25 21.02
CA LEU A 456 9.89 4.19 20.66
C LEU A 456 9.61 4.81 19.29
N THR A 457 10.22 5.97 19.01
CA THR A 457 10.04 6.70 17.75
C THR A 457 10.64 5.94 16.57
N LYS A 458 11.77 5.24 16.75
CA LYS A 458 12.36 4.34 15.74
C LYS A 458 11.41 3.21 15.36
N GLY A 459 10.86 2.49 16.34
CA GLY A 459 9.91 1.39 16.10
C GLY A 459 8.66 1.87 15.34
N PHE A 460 8.13 3.03 15.73
CA PHE A 460 7.01 3.67 15.06
C PHE A 460 7.34 4.11 13.61
N ALA A 461 8.50 4.73 13.38
CA ALA A 461 8.94 5.16 12.07
C ALA A 461 9.10 3.99 11.09
N ILE A 462 9.59 2.85 11.60
CA ILE A 462 9.73 1.61 10.83
C ILE A 462 8.34 1.04 10.45
N ALA A 463 7.42 0.92 11.41
CA ALA A 463 6.09 0.36 11.13
C ALA A 463 5.27 1.22 10.15
N THR A 464 5.29 2.54 10.32
CA THR A 464 4.61 3.48 9.39
C THR A 464 5.18 3.41 7.98
N ALA A 465 6.50 3.22 7.86
CA ALA A 465 7.13 3.07 6.56
C ALA A 465 6.67 1.83 5.81
N VAL A 466 6.50 0.70 6.50
CA VAL A 466 6.02 -0.54 5.89
C VAL A 466 4.57 -0.42 5.46
N VAL A 467 3.70 0.16 6.29
CA VAL A 467 2.29 0.38 5.89
C VAL A 467 2.22 1.28 4.65
N ALA A 468 3.00 2.37 4.62
CA ALA A 468 3.09 3.22 3.44
C ALA A 468 3.68 2.50 2.21
N ALA A 469 4.69 1.64 2.43
CA ALA A 469 5.30 0.85 1.38
C ALA A 469 4.31 -0.13 0.74
N VAL A 470 3.44 -0.76 1.52
CA VAL A 470 2.37 -1.66 1.01
C VAL A 470 1.32 -0.87 0.22
N ALA A 471 0.97 0.33 0.66
CA ALA A 471 0.06 1.21 -0.10
C ALA A 471 0.66 1.62 -1.45
N LEU A 472 1.92 2.08 -1.47
CA LEU A 472 2.65 2.43 -2.69
C LEU A 472 2.88 1.23 -3.61
N PHE A 473 3.03 0.04 -3.03
CA PHE A 473 3.16 -1.20 -3.81
C PHE A 473 1.92 -1.46 -4.67
N HIS A 474 0.71 -1.12 -4.20
CA HIS A 474 -0.49 -1.21 -5.03
C HIS A 474 -0.47 -0.22 -6.20
N SER A 475 -0.05 1.03 -5.97
CA SER A 475 0.13 2.02 -7.04
C SER A 475 1.15 1.56 -8.08
N PHE A 476 2.23 0.90 -7.65
CA PHE A 476 3.18 0.29 -8.58
C PHE A 476 2.52 -0.77 -9.48
N LEU A 477 1.64 -1.63 -8.95
CA LEU A 477 0.93 -2.62 -9.77
C LEU A 477 0.03 -1.98 -10.82
N GLU A 478 -0.55 -0.82 -10.51
CA GLU A 478 -1.37 -0.05 -11.45
C GLU A 478 -0.52 0.55 -12.57
N ASP A 479 0.53 1.30 -12.22
CA ASP A 479 1.42 1.94 -13.19
C ASP A 479 2.19 0.93 -14.06
N ALA A 480 2.47 -0.25 -13.49
CA ALA A 480 3.10 -1.36 -14.20
C ALA A 480 2.13 -2.21 -15.04
N ARG A 481 0.83 -1.86 -15.08
CA ARG A 481 -0.23 -2.63 -15.79
C ARG A 481 -0.33 -4.10 -15.33
N LEU A 482 -0.06 -4.36 -14.05
CA LEU A 482 -0.06 -5.70 -13.46
C LEU A 482 -1.38 -6.07 -12.77
N GLN A 483 -2.36 -5.17 -12.66
CA GLN A 483 -3.62 -5.44 -11.95
C GLN A 483 -4.40 -6.63 -12.50
N SER A 484 -4.45 -6.81 -13.83
CA SER A 484 -5.17 -7.91 -14.48
C SER A 484 -4.37 -9.22 -14.53
N VAL A 485 -3.04 -9.13 -14.53
CA VAL A 485 -2.13 -10.29 -14.64
C VAL A 485 -1.77 -10.86 -13.26
N GLY A 486 -1.67 -9.97 -12.26
CA GLY A 486 -1.26 -10.28 -10.90
C GLY A 486 0.23 -10.57 -10.75
N LEU A 487 0.63 -10.79 -9.49
CA LEU A 487 1.96 -11.27 -9.11
C LEU A 487 1.87 -12.70 -8.58
N ARG A 488 2.05 -13.65 -9.49
CA ARG A 488 1.99 -15.08 -9.20
C ARG A 488 3.34 -15.58 -8.70
N LEU A 489 3.43 -15.89 -7.40
CA LEU A 489 4.69 -16.34 -6.79
C LEU A 489 5.21 -17.69 -7.34
N ASP A 490 4.37 -18.47 -8.02
CA ASP A 490 4.76 -19.69 -8.72
C ASP A 490 5.50 -19.41 -10.06
N ILE A 491 5.52 -18.16 -10.53
CA ILE A 491 6.34 -17.74 -11.68
C ILE A 491 7.79 -17.54 -11.22
N PRO A 492 8.78 -18.25 -11.82
CA PRO A 492 10.17 -18.20 -11.37
C PRO A 492 10.77 -16.79 -11.31
N GLU A 493 10.51 -15.93 -12.29
CA GLU A 493 11.06 -14.58 -12.34
C GLU A 493 10.57 -13.70 -11.18
N ILE A 494 9.31 -13.85 -10.78
CA ILE A 494 8.73 -13.13 -9.64
C ILE A 494 9.38 -13.63 -8.34
N PHE A 495 9.52 -14.95 -8.20
CA PHE A 495 10.16 -15.56 -7.04
C PHE A 495 11.65 -15.19 -6.93
N LEU A 496 12.38 -15.16 -8.05
CA LEU A 496 13.77 -14.71 -8.09
C LEU A 496 13.89 -13.23 -7.71
N GLY A 497 12.99 -12.39 -8.22
CA GLY A 497 12.85 -11.01 -7.79
C GLY A 497 12.69 -10.90 -6.27
N LEU A 498 11.75 -11.67 -5.70
CA LEU A 498 11.51 -11.76 -4.25
C LEU A 498 12.77 -12.11 -3.46
N MET A 499 13.53 -13.11 -3.91
CA MET A 499 14.79 -13.51 -3.25
C MET A 499 15.83 -12.39 -3.28
N ILE A 500 16.01 -11.73 -4.43
CA ILE A 500 16.97 -10.63 -4.58
C ILE A 500 16.56 -9.44 -3.71
N GLY A 501 15.27 -9.11 -3.71
CA GLY A 501 14.70 -8.06 -2.84
C GLY A 501 14.90 -8.37 -1.37
N GLY A 502 14.63 -9.62 -0.97
CA GLY A 502 14.84 -10.12 0.38
C GLY A 502 16.30 -10.00 0.85
N ALA A 503 17.27 -10.17 -0.05
CA ALA A 503 18.69 -10.05 0.25
C ALA A 503 19.18 -8.58 0.38
N ALA A 504 18.50 -7.63 -0.25
CA ALA A 504 18.97 -6.24 -0.34
C ALA A 504 19.13 -5.55 1.04
N PRO A 505 18.16 -5.65 1.98
CA PRO A 505 18.31 -5.12 3.33
C PRO A 505 19.50 -5.68 4.11
N TYR A 506 19.83 -6.97 3.92
CA TYR A 506 20.97 -7.61 4.57
C TYR A 506 22.30 -7.05 4.04
N LEU A 507 22.42 -6.91 2.72
CA LEU A 507 23.61 -6.33 2.10
C LEU A 507 23.79 -4.87 2.52
N PHE A 508 22.71 -4.08 2.52
CA PHE A 508 22.73 -2.70 2.99
C PHE A 508 23.17 -2.59 4.46
N SER A 509 22.59 -3.42 5.33
CA SER A 509 22.93 -3.44 6.77
C SER A 509 24.38 -3.84 6.99
N SER A 510 24.87 -4.88 6.30
CA SER A 510 26.28 -5.28 6.37
C SER A 510 27.22 -4.14 5.97
N SER A 511 26.93 -3.44 4.87
CA SER A 511 27.78 -2.35 4.38
C SER A 511 27.82 -1.17 5.36
N THR A 512 26.67 -0.77 5.90
CA THR A 512 26.58 0.35 6.86
C THR A 512 27.21 0.02 8.22
N ILE A 513 27.01 -1.19 8.74
CA ILE A 513 27.66 -1.64 9.99
C ILE A 513 29.19 -1.66 9.83
N LYS A 514 29.70 -2.20 8.71
CA LYS A 514 31.15 -2.23 8.44
C LYS A 514 31.73 -0.83 8.30
N ALA A 515 31.00 0.08 7.66
CA ALA A 515 31.42 1.48 7.52
C ALA A 515 31.61 2.17 8.88
N VAL A 516 30.64 2.02 9.79
CA VAL A 516 30.75 2.56 11.15
C VAL A 516 31.92 1.92 11.90
N GLY A 517 32.09 0.59 11.80
CA GLY A 517 33.19 -0.11 12.47
C GLY A 517 34.58 0.40 12.04
N ARG A 518 34.77 0.71 10.74
CA ARG A 518 36.02 1.32 10.24
C ARG A 518 36.21 2.74 10.76
N ALA A 519 35.20 3.58 10.64
CA ALA A 519 35.27 4.97 11.08
C ALA A 519 35.52 5.07 12.60
N ALA A 520 34.89 4.20 13.38
CA ALA A 520 35.12 4.10 14.82
C ALA A 520 36.57 3.71 15.15
N PHE A 521 37.17 2.79 14.37
CA PHE A 521 38.55 2.40 14.59
C PHE A 521 39.54 3.53 14.29
N ASP A 522 39.33 4.26 13.19
CA ASP A 522 40.12 5.44 12.86
C ASP A 522 40.03 6.50 13.96
N LEU A 523 38.82 6.73 14.49
CA LEU A 523 38.59 7.65 15.61
C LEU A 523 39.28 7.19 16.90
N ILE A 524 39.20 5.90 17.25
CA ILE A 524 39.88 5.34 18.44
C ILE A 524 41.39 5.53 18.34
N ASN A 525 41.98 5.27 17.18
CA ASN A 525 43.41 5.47 16.99
C ASN A 525 43.82 6.92 17.11
N GLU A 526 43.02 7.85 16.58
CA GLU A 526 43.28 9.28 16.72
C GLU A 526 43.21 9.72 18.18
N VAL A 527 42.16 9.32 18.92
CA VAL A 527 42.04 9.64 20.36
C VAL A 527 43.22 9.07 21.15
N ARG A 528 43.60 7.81 20.89
CA ARG A 528 44.78 7.18 21.52
C ARG A 528 46.08 7.88 21.15
N ARG A 529 46.23 8.36 19.92
CA ARG A 529 47.38 9.12 19.45
C ARG A 529 47.49 10.43 20.24
N GLN A 530 46.40 11.18 20.35
CA GLN A 530 46.36 12.43 21.12
C GLN A 530 46.74 12.19 22.60
N PHE A 531 46.15 11.20 23.28
CA PHE A 531 46.50 10.90 24.68
C PHE A 531 47.94 10.44 24.87
N ARG A 532 48.53 9.76 23.88
CA ARG A 532 49.91 9.28 23.95
C ARG A 532 50.92 10.40 23.66
N GLU A 533 50.61 11.29 22.73
CA GLU A 533 51.52 12.39 22.34
C GLU A 533 51.45 13.58 23.29
N ASP A 534 50.31 13.81 23.94
CA ASP A 534 50.13 14.89 24.90
C ASP A 534 49.55 14.36 26.23
N ALA A 535 50.44 14.09 27.19
CA ALA A 535 50.07 13.68 28.54
C ALA A 535 49.29 14.77 29.30
N GLY A 536 49.40 16.03 28.87
CA GLY A 536 48.65 17.16 29.43
C GLY A 536 47.13 17.02 29.23
N ILE A 537 46.69 16.24 28.25
CA ILE A 537 45.25 16.03 28.00
C ILE A 537 44.63 15.21 29.14
N MET A 538 45.27 14.10 29.50
CA MET A 538 44.80 13.23 30.60
C MET A 538 44.98 13.92 31.96
N ALA A 539 45.94 14.82 32.08
CA ALA A 539 46.12 15.67 33.27
C ALA A 539 45.14 16.86 33.32
N GLY A 540 44.36 17.12 32.26
CA GLY A 540 43.44 18.25 32.16
C GLY A 540 44.10 19.62 31.97
N THR A 541 45.40 19.66 31.66
CA THR A 541 46.18 20.90 31.49
C THR A 541 46.28 21.38 30.05
N SER A 542 46.00 20.52 29.06
CA SER A 542 45.96 20.86 27.63
C SER A 542 44.64 20.46 27.00
N LYS A 543 44.28 21.11 25.87
CA LYS A 543 43.03 20.84 25.16
C LYS A 543 43.27 19.81 24.04
N PRO A 544 42.40 18.79 23.90
CA PRO A 544 42.40 17.88 22.75
C PRO A 544 42.18 18.60 21.42
N ASP A 545 42.64 17.99 20.32
CA ASP A 545 42.30 18.41 18.96
C ASP A 545 40.97 17.79 18.53
N TYR A 546 39.89 18.49 18.84
CA TYR A 546 38.53 18.10 18.44
C TYR A 546 38.31 18.16 16.92
N ALA A 547 38.94 19.12 16.24
CA ALA A 547 38.73 19.34 14.80
C ALA A 547 39.21 18.13 13.99
N ARG A 548 40.31 17.50 14.42
CA ARG A 548 40.80 16.28 13.80
C ARG A 548 39.79 15.14 13.90
N CYS A 549 39.22 14.88 15.08
CA CYS A 549 38.19 13.87 15.26
C CYS A 549 36.97 14.12 14.38
N VAL A 550 36.48 15.36 14.31
CA VAL A 550 35.35 15.76 13.44
C VAL A 550 35.67 15.52 11.97
N SER A 551 36.89 15.85 11.52
CA SER A 551 37.29 15.67 10.11
C SER A 551 37.28 14.20 9.68
N ILE A 552 37.70 13.28 10.57
CA ILE A 552 37.73 11.84 10.31
C ILE A 552 36.32 11.31 10.11
N VAL A 553 35.41 11.57 11.06
CA VAL A 553 34.03 11.07 10.98
C VAL A 553 33.26 11.69 9.83
N THR A 554 33.51 12.97 9.51
CA THR A 554 32.86 13.67 8.39
C THR A 554 33.28 13.07 7.05
N ALA A 555 34.59 12.90 6.83
CA ALA A 555 35.09 12.32 5.59
C ALA A 555 34.65 10.86 5.42
N ALA A 556 34.67 10.08 6.52
CA ALA A 556 34.19 8.70 6.51
C ALA A 556 32.70 8.63 6.15
N ALA A 557 31.83 9.42 6.80
CA ALA A 557 30.40 9.41 6.54
C ALA A 557 30.07 9.71 5.06
N GLN A 558 30.68 10.75 4.48
CA GLN A 558 30.48 11.11 3.07
C GLN A 558 30.94 10.00 2.12
N ARG A 559 32.11 9.42 2.38
CA ARG A 559 32.71 8.37 1.54
C ARG A 559 31.91 7.07 1.58
N GLU A 560 31.42 6.69 2.75
CA GLU A 560 30.81 5.38 3.00
C GLU A 560 29.33 5.33 2.57
N LEU A 561 28.62 6.47 2.53
CA LEU A 561 27.22 6.54 2.10
C LEU A 561 27.00 6.30 0.60
N MET A 562 28.04 6.49 -0.23
CA MET A 562 27.92 6.30 -1.68
C MET A 562 27.52 4.87 -2.07
N GLY A 563 28.11 3.85 -1.46
CA GLY A 563 27.84 2.45 -1.77
C GLY A 563 26.36 2.08 -1.52
N PRO A 564 25.86 2.27 -0.29
CA PRO A 564 24.45 2.03 0.04
C PRO A 564 23.45 2.82 -0.82
N ALA A 565 23.77 4.07 -1.20
CA ALA A 565 22.92 4.86 -2.10
C ALA A 565 22.85 4.28 -3.52
N ILE A 566 24.00 3.87 -4.08
CA ILE A 566 24.04 3.19 -5.39
C ILE A 566 23.27 1.87 -5.34
N LEU A 567 23.42 1.10 -4.26
CA LEU A 567 22.68 -0.15 -4.05
C LEU A 567 21.16 0.06 -4.09
N ALA A 568 20.67 1.11 -3.43
CA ALA A 568 19.24 1.42 -3.35
C ALA A 568 18.58 1.72 -4.71
N ILE A 569 19.36 2.26 -5.65
CA ILE A 569 18.87 2.68 -6.97
C ILE A 569 19.17 1.62 -8.03
N ALA A 570 20.42 1.17 -8.12
CA ALA A 570 20.87 0.29 -9.19
C ALA A 570 20.31 -1.13 -9.07
N LEU A 571 20.03 -1.62 -7.86
CA LEU A 571 19.53 -2.98 -7.65
C LEU A 571 18.10 -3.19 -8.18
N PRO A 572 17.08 -2.38 -7.81
CA PRO A 572 15.75 -2.51 -8.41
C PRO A 572 15.78 -2.30 -9.93
N MET A 573 16.62 -1.38 -10.44
CA MET A 573 16.81 -1.20 -11.88
C MET A 573 17.38 -2.45 -12.57
N ALA A 574 18.40 -3.07 -11.99
CA ALA A 574 19.01 -4.28 -12.53
C ALA A 574 17.99 -5.43 -12.60
N VAL A 575 17.15 -5.60 -11.57
CA VAL A 575 16.07 -6.59 -11.57
C VAL A 575 15.04 -6.26 -12.66
N ALA A 576 14.56 -5.02 -12.69
CA ALA A 576 13.52 -4.60 -13.63
C ALA A 576 13.92 -4.81 -15.09
N PHE A 577 15.08 -4.28 -15.51
CA PHE A 577 15.52 -4.38 -16.89
C PHE A 577 16.16 -5.73 -17.23
N GLY A 578 16.83 -6.37 -16.27
CA GLY A 578 17.49 -7.65 -16.47
C GLY A 578 16.50 -8.79 -16.74
N PHE A 579 15.42 -8.86 -15.96
CA PHE A 579 14.39 -9.88 -16.15
C PHE A 579 13.48 -9.61 -17.36
N ALA A 580 13.54 -8.41 -17.95
CA ALA A 580 12.85 -8.09 -19.19
C ALA A 580 13.56 -8.63 -20.45
N ILE A 581 14.85 -9.00 -20.36
CA ILE A 581 15.67 -9.36 -21.53
C ILE A 581 15.12 -10.62 -22.22
N GLY A 582 14.85 -10.51 -23.52
CA GLY A 582 14.46 -11.63 -24.37
C GLY A 582 13.11 -12.26 -24.02
N LYS A 583 12.29 -11.55 -23.23
CA LYS A 583 10.96 -12.03 -22.82
C LYS A 583 9.90 -11.67 -23.86
N PRO A 584 8.87 -12.54 -24.00
CA PRO A 584 7.77 -12.25 -24.91
C PRO A 584 6.99 -11.03 -24.44
N THR A 585 6.49 -10.26 -25.40
CA THR A 585 5.65 -9.10 -25.11
C THR A 585 4.20 -9.52 -24.95
N THR A 586 3.48 -8.77 -24.11
CA THR A 586 2.03 -8.88 -23.91
C THR A 586 1.36 -7.72 -24.59
N GLN A 587 0.36 -8.01 -25.43
CA GLN A 587 -0.46 -6.98 -26.06
C GLN A 587 -1.61 -6.62 -25.11
N ILE A 588 -1.74 -5.33 -24.80
CA ILE A 588 -2.86 -4.79 -24.00
C ILE A 588 -3.45 -3.63 -24.81
N GLY A 589 -4.60 -3.87 -25.45
CA GLY A 589 -5.13 -2.98 -26.49
C GLY A 589 -4.18 -2.91 -27.69
N ASP A 590 -3.95 -1.71 -28.22
CA ASP A 590 -3.05 -1.46 -29.35
C ASP A 590 -1.56 -1.43 -28.97
N HIS A 591 -1.26 -1.43 -27.67
CA HIS A 591 0.10 -1.26 -27.17
C HIS A 591 0.72 -2.60 -26.79
N THR A 592 1.96 -2.77 -27.21
CA THR A 592 2.79 -3.92 -26.86
C THR A 592 3.62 -3.57 -25.64
N TYR A 593 3.56 -4.41 -24.60
CA TYR A 593 4.29 -4.21 -23.34
C TYR A 593 5.17 -5.41 -23.01
N ASN A 594 6.22 -5.20 -22.22
CA ASN A 594 7.01 -6.26 -21.61
C ASN A 594 6.81 -6.24 -20.09
N LEU A 595 5.95 -7.12 -19.58
CA LEU A 595 5.55 -7.11 -18.18
C LEU A 595 6.51 -7.88 -17.27
N TYR A 596 7.36 -8.76 -17.81
CA TYR A 596 8.20 -9.67 -17.02
C TYR A 596 9.17 -8.93 -16.11
N GLY A 597 9.78 -7.85 -16.61
CA GLY A 597 10.66 -6.99 -15.81
C GLY A 597 9.94 -6.36 -14.62
N ALA A 598 8.74 -5.83 -14.85
CA ALA A 598 7.92 -5.24 -13.81
C ALA A 598 7.39 -6.28 -12.82
N GLN A 599 7.07 -7.50 -13.27
CA GLN A 599 6.68 -8.61 -12.40
C GLN A 599 7.81 -9.05 -11.46
N ALA A 600 9.03 -9.20 -11.99
CA ALA A 600 10.21 -9.49 -11.17
C ALA A 600 10.51 -8.36 -10.18
N LEU A 601 10.38 -7.09 -10.61
CA LEU A 601 10.50 -5.94 -9.74
C LEU A 601 9.43 -5.93 -8.64
N GLY A 602 8.19 -6.33 -8.96
CA GLY A 602 7.12 -6.47 -7.99
C GLY A 602 7.44 -7.51 -6.91
N GLY A 603 8.00 -8.66 -7.31
CA GLY A 603 8.57 -9.64 -6.39
C GLY A 603 9.67 -9.03 -5.52
N PHE A 604 10.61 -8.29 -6.12
CA PHE A 604 11.69 -7.61 -5.42
C PHE A 604 11.19 -6.65 -4.33
N LEU A 605 10.19 -5.83 -4.63
CA LEU A 605 9.61 -4.92 -3.63
C LEU A 605 9.00 -5.68 -2.46
N ALA A 606 8.21 -6.73 -2.74
CA ALA A 606 7.62 -7.56 -1.68
C ALA A 606 8.69 -8.18 -0.76
N GLY A 607 9.81 -8.64 -1.34
CA GLY A 607 10.92 -9.23 -0.60
C GLY A 607 11.65 -8.20 0.25
N ALA A 608 11.95 -7.04 -0.33
CA ALA A 608 12.64 -5.94 0.34
C ALA A 608 11.82 -5.35 1.49
N ILE A 609 10.50 -5.24 1.33
CA ILE A 609 9.58 -4.77 2.38
C ILE A 609 9.60 -5.74 3.57
N LEU A 610 9.41 -7.04 3.32
CA LEU A 610 9.34 -8.04 4.40
C LEU A 610 10.67 -8.18 5.14
N SER A 611 11.76 -8.42 4.42
CA SER A 611 13.06 -8.63 5.06
C SER A 611 13.62 -7.34 5.66
N GLY A 612 13.35 -6.19 5.03
CA GLY A 612 13.75 -4.88 5.52
C GLY A 612 13.04 -4.51 6.81
N GLN A 613 11.73 -4.78 6.91
CA GLN A 613 10.99 -4.65 8.16
C GLN A 613 11.63 -5.48 9.28
N LEU A 614 11.86 -6.77 8.99
CA LEU A 614 12.40 -7.69 9.99
C LEU A 614 13.77 -7.25 10.50
N MET A 615 14.65 -6.86 9.58
CA MET A 615 16.01 -6.41 9.90
C MET A 615 16.01 -5.06 10.61
N ALA A 616 15.14 -4.12 10.21
CA ALA A 616 15.08 -2.79 10.81
C ALA A 616 14.72 -2.86 12.29
N VAL A 617 13.67 -3.62 12.64
CA VAL A 617 13.24 -3.79 14.03
C VAL A 617 14.28 -4.56 14.83
N LEU A 618 14.85 -5.63 14.26
CA LEU A 618 15.90 -6.42 14.91
C LEU A 618 17.07 -5.52 15.35
N LEU A 619 17.64 -4.74 14.43
CA LEU A 619 18.80 -3.90 14.71
C LEU A 619 18.47 -2.73 15.65
N ALA A 620 17.33 -2.08 15.44
CA ALA A 620 16.90 -0.97 16.29
C ALA A 620 16.66 -1.41 17.74
N ASN A 621 15.94 -2.53 17.94
CA ASN A 621 15.59 -2.99 19.27
C ASN A 621 16.77 -3.68 19.98
N SER A 622 17.64 -4.40 19.27
CA SER A 622 18.84 -4.99 19.90
C SER A 622 19.73 -3.91 20.50
N GLY A 623 20.04 -2.86 19.72
CA GLY A 623 20.86 -1.76 20.23
C GLY A 623 20.15 -0.96 21.33
N GLY A 624 18.84 -0.71 21.19
CA GLY A 624 18.06 -0.04 22.25
C GLY A 624 18.04 -0.83 23.56
N MET A 625 17.94 -2.16 23.51
CA MET A 625 18.01 -3.01 24.71
C MET A 625 19.39 -3.01 25.35
N TRP A 626 20.47 -3.10 24.57
CA TRP A 626 21.82 -3.07 25.13
C TRP A 626 22.15 -1.73 25.80
N ASP A 627 21.73 -0.61 25.19
CA ASP A 627 21.89 0.72 25.79
C ASP A 627 21.14 0.84 27.11
N ASN A 628 19.86 0.47 27.12
CA ASN A 628 19.03 0.56 28.32
C ASN A 628 19.46 -0.43 29.42
N ALA A 629 20.01 -1.59 29.05
CA ALA A 629 20.61 -2.52 30.00
C ALA A 629 21.90 -1.95 30.61
N LYS A 630 22.75 -1.29 29.81
CA LYS A 630 23.92 -0.54 30.30
C LYS A 630 23.50 0.54 31.29
N LYS A 631 22.48 1.34 30.97
CA LYS A 631 21.96 2.38 31.88
C LYS A 631 21.46 1.81 33.21
N LEU A 632 20.74 0.69 33.21
CA LEU A 632 20.32 0.02 34.46
C LEU A 632 21.52 -0.34 35.35
N ILE A 633 22.61 -0.80 34.74
CA ILE A 633 23.83 -1.13 35.46
C ILE A 633 24.51 0.14 35.98
N GLU A 634 24.56 1.21 35.18
CA GLU A 634 25.09 2.51 35.59
C GLU A 634 24.34 3.13 36.78
N ASP A 635 23.02 2.88 36.87
CA ASP A 635 22.15 3.30 37.98
C ASP A 635 22.34 2.45 39.26
N GLY A 636 23.25 1.48 39.25
CA GLY A 636 23.65 0.70 40.43
C GLY A 636 23.22 -0.77 40.42
N LEU A 637 22.47 -1.22 39.40
CA LEU A 637 22.17 -2.64 39.25
C LEU A 637 23.47 -3.42 38.97
N TYR A 638 23.64 -4.58 39.59
CA TYR A 638 24.86 -5.42 39.43
C TYR A 638 26.19 -4.69 39.77
N GLY A 639 26.15 -3.70 40.66
CA GLY A 639 27.33 -3.10 41.28
C GLY A 639 27.77 -1.77 40.68
N GLY A 640 27.10 -1.25 39.65
CA GLY A 640 27.37 0.12 39.19
C GLY A 640 28.52 0.26 38.19
N LYS A 641 28.88 1.52 37.91
CA LYS A 641 29.96 1.90 36.99
C LYS A 641 31.31 1.31 37.40
N GLY A 642 32.10 0.90 36.41
CA GLY A 642 33.46 0.38 36.59
C GLY A 642 33.56 -1.12 36.92
N THR A 643 32.43 -1.77 37.23
CA THR A 643 32.35 -3.23 37.42
C THR A 643 32.55 -3.99 36.11
N ASP A 644 32.83 -5.29 36.19
CA ASP A 644 32.95 -6.13 35.00
C ASP A 644 31.61 -6.29 34.27
N ALA A 645 30.49 -6.28 35.01
CA ALA A 645 29.15 -6.20 34.44
C ALA A 645 28.95 -4.90 33.64
N HIS A 646 29.40 -3.75 34.16
CA HIS A 646 29.35 -2.48 33.45
C HIS A 646 30.21 -2.51 32.18
N LYS A 647 31.45 -3.02 32.26
CA LYS A 647 32.31 -3.17 31.06
C LYS A 647 31.68 -4.06 30.01
N ALA A 648 31.06 -5.18 30.40
CA ALA A 648 30.33 -6.06 29.50
C ALA A 648 29.17 -5.33 28.81
N ALA A 649 28.42 -4.53 29.56
CA ALA A 649 27.31 -3.74 29.03
C ALA A 649 27.76 -2.64 28.07
N VAL A 650 28.88 -1.96 28.36
CA VAL A 650 29.50 -0.99 27.45
C VAL A 650 29.90 -1.65 26.13
N VAL A 651 30.50 -2.85 26.18
CA VAL A 651 30.82 -3.60 24.95
C VAL A 651 29.55 -3.90 24.14
N CYS A 652 28.47 -4.35 24.79
CA CYS A 652 27.22 -4.65 24.08
C CYS A 652 26.57 -3.40 23.48
N ASP A 653 26.59 -2.27 24.18
CA ASP A 653 26.06 -1.01 23.67
C ASP A 653 26.86 -0.50 22.47
N THR A 654 28.19 -0.59 22.51
CA THR A 654 29.05 -0.22 21.35
C THR A 654 28.86 -1.14 20.14
N VAL A 655 28.43 -2.40 20.34
CA VAL A 655 27.95 -3.27 19.25
C VAL A 655 26.58 -2.78 18.74
N GLY A 656 25.73 -2.28 19.64
CA GLY A 656 24.39 -1.77 19.37
C GLY A 656 24.33 -0.42 18.65
N ASP A 657 25.31 0.47 18.82
CA ASP A 657 25.34 1.79 18.21
C ASP A 657 25.20 1.76 16.67
N PRO A 658 26.03 1.01 15.91
CA PRO A 658 25.84 0.90 14.46
C PRO A 658 24.49 0.26 14.09
N PHE A 659 23.90 -0.55 14.97
CA PHE A 659 22.63 -1.22 14.71
C PHE A 659 21.46 -0.25 14.89
N LYS A 660 21.39 0.46 16.03
CA LYS A 660 20.26 1.32 16.41
C LYS A 660 20.33 2.72 15.83
N ASP A 661 21.51 3.22 15.46
CA ASP A 661 21.69 4.62 15.02
C ASP A 661 22.14 4.76 13.57
N THR A 662 22.53 3.66 12.91
CA THR A 662 22.90 3.69 11.49
C THR A 662 22.07 2.71 10.69
N ALA A 663 22.30 1.40 10.82
CA ALA A 663 21.73 0.41 9.92
C ALA A 663 20.21 0.24 10.08
N GLY A 664 19.73 0.05 11.31
CA GLY A 664 18.31 -0.19 11.62
C GLY A 664 17.40 0.94 11.12
N PRO A 665 17.61 2.20 11.54
CA PRO A 665 16.81 3.32 11.06
C PRO A 665 16.95 3.58 9.56
N ALA A 666 18.13 3.35 8.96
CA ALA A 666 18.37 3.60 7.53
C ALA A 666 17.69 2.58 6.60
N LEU A 667 17.23 1.44 7.11
CA LEU A 667 16.41 0.50 6.33
C LEU A 667 15.03 1.06 5.98
N ASN A 668 14.46 1.95 6.80
CA ASN A 668 13.21 2.65 6.47
C ASN A 668 13.31 3.48 5.18
N PRO A 669 14.25 4.45 5.06
CA PRO A 669 14.42 5.20 3.82
C PRO A 669 14.88 4.29 2.67
N LEU A 670 15.64 3.22 2.91
CA LEU A 670 15.97 2.24 1.86
C LEU A 670 14.72 1.66 1.19
N ILE A 671 13.78 1.13 1.99
CA ILE A 671 12.52 0.56 1.48
C ILE A 671 11.73 1.61 0.70
N LYS A 672 11.64 2.84 1.23
CA LYS A 672 10.93 3.94 0.56
C LYS A 672 11.58 4.35 -0.76
N VAL A 673 12.91 4.45 -0.80
CA VAL A 673 13.66 4.79 -2.02
C VAL A 673 13.49 3.69 -3.06
N MET A 674 13.62 2.42 -2.69
CA MET A 674 13.43 1.29 -3.62
C MET A 674 12.00 1.28 -4.22
N ASN A 675 10.98 1.49 -3.39
CA ASN A 675 9.60 1.62 -3.87
C ASN A 675 9.40 2.82 -4.80
N LEU A 676 9.95 3.98 -4.43
CA LEU A 676 9.85 5.19 -5.25
C LEU A 676 10.54 5.01 -6.60
N VAL A 677 11.75 4.45 -6.61
CA VAL A 677 12.49 4.12 -7.84
C VAL A 677 11.67 3.17 -8.71
N ALA A 678 11.09 2.12 -8.12
CA ALA A 678 10.26 1.19 -8.87
C ALA A 678 8.99 1.83 -9.46
N LEU A 679 8.31 2.68 -8.69
CA LEU A 679 7.13 3.42 -9.15
C LEU A 679 7.49 4.37 -10.32
N LEU A 680 8.56 5.15 -10.18
CA LEU A 680 9.03 6.06 -11.24
C LEU A 680 9.46 5.31 -12.51
N LEU A 681 10.01 4.11 -12.37
CA LEU A 681 10.45 3.30 -13.48
C LEU A 681 9.33 2.47 -14.12
N ALA A 682 8.22 2.23 -13.44
CA ALA A 682 7.16 1.35 -13.92
C ALA A 682 6.68 1.67 -15.35
N PRO A 683 6.40 2.93 -15.73
CA PRO A 683 5.97 3.27 -17.09
C PRO A 683 7.03 3.01 -18.17
N VAL A 684 8.31 3.01 -17.78
CA VAL A 684 9.46 2.80 -18.68
C VAL A 684 9.78 1.32 -18.80
N VAL A 685 9.80 0.58 -17.69
CA VAL A 685 10.16 -0.84 -17.64
C VAL A 685 9.20 -1.70 -18.46
N ILE A 686 7.93 -1.31 -18.53
CA ILE A 686 6.92 -2.04 -19.32
C ILE A 686 7.04 -1.83 -20.83
N GLN A 687 7.90 -0.92 -21.31
CA GLN A 687 8.06 -0.67 -22.74
C GLN A 687 8.83 -1.81 -23.43
N PRO A 688 8.50 -2.14 -24.69
CA PRO A 688 9.12 -3.25 -25.42
C PRO A 688 10.46 -2.83 -26.02
N PHE A 689 11.45 -2.53 -25.15
CA PHE A 689 12.78 -2.14 -25.61
C PHE A 689 13.52 -3.29 -26.32
N PRO A 690 14.40 -2.96 -27.29
CA PRO A 690 15.29 -3.95 -27.89
C PRO A 690 16.19 -4.61 -26.82
N ALA A 691 16.48 -5.90 -27.01
CA ALA A 691 17.34 -6.65 -26.08
C ALA A 691 18.70 -5.98 -25.84
N ALA A 692 19.30 -5.36 -26.88
CA ALA A 692 20.57 -4.64 -26.75
C ALA A 692 20.49 -3.47 -25.76
N THR A 693 19.38 -2.71 -25.76
CA THR A 693 19.16 -1.60 -24.82
C THR A 693 18.99 -2.12 -23.40
N LEU A 694 18.18 -3.17 -23.22
CA LEU A 694 17.97 -3.80 -21.91
C LEU A 694 19.27 -4.38 -21.33
N ILE A 695 20.07 -5.04 -22.17
CA ILE A 695 21.40 -5.55 -21.80
C ILE A 695 22.31 -4.39 -21.40
N GLY A 696 22.35 -3.30 -22.19
CA GLY A 696 23.16 -2.13 -21.89
C GLY A 696 22.83 -1.50 -20.53
N ILE A 697 21.54 -1.28 -20.24
CA ILE A 697 21.08 -0.74 -18.95
C ILE A 697 21.42 -1.70 -17.81
N THR A 698 21.14 -3.00 -17.99
CA THR A 698 21.41 -4.02 -16.98
C THR A 698 22.90 -4.12 -16.67
N LEU A 699 23.77 -4.10 -17.68
CA LEU A 699 25.21 -4.11 -17.50
C LEU A 699 25.70 -2.85 -16.75
N ALA A 700 25.18 -1.66 -17.08
CA ALA A 700 25.49 -0.43 -16.35
C ALA A 700 25.11 -0.54 -14.85
N CYS A 701 23.94 -1.11 -14.56
CA CYS A 701 23.50 -1.35 -13.18
C CYS A 701 24.38 -2.37 -12.47
N VAL A 702 24.69 -3.50 -13.12
CA VAL A 702 25.57 -4.54 -12.55
C VAL A 702 26.98 -4.02 -12.30
N VAL A 703 27.54 -3.21 -13.21
CA VAL A 703 28.84 -2.56 -13.02
C VAL A 703 28.78 -1.57 -11.85
N SER A 704 27.70 -0.80 -11.73
CA SER A 704 27.50 0.12 -10.61
C SER A 704 27.33 -0.60 -9.28
N LEU A 705 26.65 -1.75 -9.26
CA LEU A 705 26.53 -2.61 -8.08
C LEU A 705 27.86 -3.26 -7.71
N ALA A 706 28.60 -3.78 -8.69
CA ALA A 706 29.94 -4.32 -8.47
C ALA A 706 30.88 -3.24 -7.93
N PHE A 707 30.80 -2.02 -8.48
CA PHE A 707 31.52 -0.86 -7.97
C PHE A 707 31.10 -0.51 -6.54
N SER A 708 29.81 -0.51 -6.23
CA SER A 708 29.27 -0.22 -4.88
C SER A 708 29.75 -1.24 -3.84
N ILE A 709 29.66 -2.54 -4.15
CA ILE A 709 30.11 -3.62 -3.28
C ILE A 709 31.61 -3.54 -3.08
N TRP A 710 32.37 -3.36 -4.18
CA TRP A 710 33.80 -3.18 -4.10
C TRP A 710 34.15 -1.95 -3.27
N TRP A 711 33.60 -0.76 -3.57
CA TRP A 711 33.81 0.49 -2.83
C TRP A 711 33.57 0.32 -1.33
N SER A 712 32.47 -0.31 -0.95
CA SER A 712 32.10 -0.57 0.45
C SER A 712 33.03 -1.59 1.13
N GLY A 713 33.71 -2.45 0.35
CA GLY A 713 34.61 -3.50 0.80
C GLY A 713 36.12 -3.21 0.64
N ARG A 714 36.51 -2.10 -0.02
CA ARG A 714 37.93 -1.77 -0.33
C ARG A 714 38.81 -1.60 0.89
N THR A 715 38.23 -1.17 2.00
CA THR A 715 38.91 -1.02 3.28
C THR A 715 38.33 -2.06 4.22
N SER A 716 39.17 -2.96 4.74
CA SER A 716 38.75 -3.87 5.80
C SER A 716 39.06 -3.27 7.16
N MET A 717 38.29 -3.69 8.17
CA MET A 717 38.56 -3.31 9.57
C MET A 717 39.92 -3.82 10.04
N SER A 718 40.37 -4.97 9.51
CA SER A 718 41.70 -5.52 9.77
C SER A 718 42.80 -4.64 9.22
N ASP A 719 42.62 -4.03 8.04
CA ASP A 719 43.61 -3.10 7.46
C ASP A 719 43.70 -1.81 8.29
N SER A 720 42.56 -1.34 8.81
CA SER A 720 42.53 -0.26 9.79
C SER A 720 43.34 -0.66 11.04
N MET A 721 43.12 -1.88 11.53
CA MET A 721 43.82 -2.45 12.70
C MET A 721 45.33 -2.59 12.50
N THR A 722 45.77 -3.13 11.37
CA THR A 722 47.19 -3.32 11.08
C THR A 722 47.89 -2.00 10.79
N GLY A 723 47.23 -1.06 10.09
CA GLY A 723 47.75 0.30 9.90
C GLY A 723 47.92 1.06 11.21
N GLY A 724 46.94 0.96 12.12
CA GLY A 724 47.03 1.52 13.47
C GLY A 724 48.12 0.86 14.33
N ALA A 725 48.27 -0.46 14.24
CA ALA A 725 49.32 -1.20 14.96
C ALA A 725 50.73 -0.91 14.41
N ALA A 726 50.89 -0.78 13.08
CA ALA A 726 52.15 -0.43 12.44
C ALA A 726 52.58 1.00 12.81
N SER A 727 51.65 1.96 12.76
CA SER A 727 51.90 3.34 13.22
C SER A 727 52.27 3.38 14.70
N ALA A 728 51.60 2.59 15.55
CA ALA A 728 51.93 2.49 16.97
C ALA A 728 53.31 1.85 17.22
N ALA A 729 53.69 0.84 16.44
CA ALA A 729 55.00 0.18 16.53
C ALA A 729 56.15 1.06 16.03
N GLU A 730 55.92 1.80 14.93
CA GLU A 730 56.88 2.74 14.35
C GLU A 730 57.14 3.91 15.31
N HIS A 731 56.09 4.48 15.91
CA HIS A 731 56.24 5.49 16.97
C HIS A 731 56.89 4.94 18.23
N ALA A 732 56.55 3.72 18.68
CA ALA A 732 57.18 3.10 19.84
C ALA A 732 58.70 2.94 19.62
N SER A 733 59.10 2.53 18.41
CA SER A 733 60.50 2.49 17.97
C SER A 733 61.16 3.87 17.98
N MET A 734 60.48 4.92 17.50
CA MET A 734 61.00 6.29 17.52
C MET A 734 61.12 6.86 18.94
N THR A 735 60.16 6.60 19.84
CA THR A 735 60.25 6.99 21.26
C THR A 735 61.34 6.21 22.00
N ALA A 736 61.53 4.93 21.70
CA ALA A 736 62.64 4.14 22.24
C ALA A 736 63.98 4.68 21.74
N ALA A 737 64.10 5.03 20.45
CA ALA A 737 65.30 5.64 19.88
C ALA A 737 65.57 7.06 20.43
N ALA A 738 64.53 7.83 20.72
CA ALA A 738 64.64 9.13 21.38
C ALA A 738 65.09 8.97 22.85
N ALA A 739 64.53 8.02 23.59
CA ALA A 739 64.95 7.68 24.94
C ALA A 739 66.39 7.15 24.99
N GLU A 740 66.82 6.36 24.00
CA GLU A 740 68.20 5.87 23.89
C GLU A 740 69.19 7.00 23.56
N LYS A 741 68.80 7.97 22.70
CA LYS A 741 69.58 9.18 22.44
C LYS A 741 69.72 10.06 23.70
N ILE A 742 68.66 10.18 24.49
CA ILE A 742 68.68 10.92 25.75
C ILE A 742 69.56 10.20 26.79
N ALA A 743 69.50 8.87 26.85
CA ALA A 743 70.37 8.07 27.73
C ALA A 743 71.86 8.15 27.33
N LYS A 744 72.18 8.14 26.04
CA LYS A 744 73.56 8.35 25.53
C LYS A 744 74.06 9.79 25.72
N ALA A 745 73.17 10.78 25.76
CA ALA A 745 73.51 12.16 26.08
C ALA A 745 73.72 12.41 27.58
N ALA A 746 73.35 11.45 28.44
CA ALA A 746 73.44 11.54 29.89
C ALA A 746 74.65 10.79 30.50
N GLU A 747 75.60 10.29 29.69
CA GLU A 747 76.88 9.80 30.22
C GLU A 747 77.78 10.98 30.66
N PRO A 748 78.26 11.04 31.92
CA PRO A 748 79.00 12.20 32.40
C PRO A 748 80.44 12.22 31.88
N ALA A 749 80.85 13.38 31.37
CA ALA A 749 82.24 13.73 31.16
C ALA A 749 83.01 13.64 32.48
N ALA A 750 83.96 12.71 32.56
CA ALA A 750 84.92 12.62 33.66
C ALA A 750 85.98 13.72 33.50
N GLU A 751 86.00 14.71 34.40
CA GLU A 751 87.13 15.65 34.50
C GLU A 751 87.77 15.66 35.89
N SER A 752 89.06 15.29 35.90
CA SER A 752 90.17 15.99 36.57
C SER A 752 89.95 16.51 38.01
N LYS A 753 90.51 15.75 38.97
CA LYS A 753 90.77 16.16 40.35
C LYS A 753 91.60 17.46 40.43
N LYS A 754 91.09 18.48 41.13
CA LYS A 754 91.91 19.43 41.90
C LYS A 754 91.30 19.60 43.30
N LYS A 755 92.09 19.23 44.31
CA LYS A 755 91.83 19.49 45.72
C LYS A 755 92.08 20.98 46.00
N LEU A 756 91.19 21.62 46.74
CA LEU A 756 91.45 22.89 47.42
C LEU A 756 91.00 22.76 48.88
N HIS A 757 91.90 23.17 49.76
CA HIS A 757 91.78 23.19 51.22
C HIS A 757 90.73 24.21 51.67
N ILE A 758 90.10 23.93 52.81
CA ILE A 758 89.25 24.85 53.57
C ILE A 758 90.11 25.36 54.73
N ASP A 759 90.25 26.68 54.83
CA ASP A 759 90.64 27.38 56.06
C ASP A 759 89.37 28.02 56.64
N ASP A 760 89.14 27.76 57.93
CA ASP A 760 88.02 28.28 58.72
C ASP A 760 88.33 29.68 59.28
N GLU A 761 87.27 30.50 59.32
CA GLU A 761 87.01 31.68 60.16
C GLU A 761 87.73 33.03 59.87
N PRO A 762 87.17 34.20 60.30
CA PRO A 762 86.02 34.41 61.23
C PRO A 762 84.95 35.45 60.82
N GLU A 763 83.84 35.40 61.59
CA GLU A 763 83.03 36.50 62.15
C GLU A 763 82.14 37.47 61.31
N GLU A 764 80.94 37.65 61.89
CA GLU A 764 80.10 38.87 61.96
C GLU A 764 79.44 39.44 60.70
N LYS A 765 78.17 39.09 60.45
CA LYS A 765 76.95 39.84 60.83
C LYS A 765 75.73 39.44 60.01
#